data_AF-A0A9Q9EYI2-F1
#
_entry.id   AF-A0A9Q9EYI2-F1
#
_cell.length_a   1.000
_cell.length_b   1.000
_cell.length_c   1.000
_cell.angle_alpha   90.00
_cell.angle_beta   90.00
_cell.angle_gamma   90.00
#
_symmetry.space_group_name_H-M   'P 1'
#
loop_
_entity.id
_entity.type
_entity.pdbx_description
1 polymer ?
#
loop_
_entity_poly.entity_id
_entity_poly.type
_entity_poly.pdbx_seq_one_letter_code
_entity_poly.pdbx_strand_id
1 'polypeptide(L)'
;MKKILKILTIAAVLLTTAIVFASCKQFLEDPEEFLGYWSSEVVPIDFSIDKATQKIGDVECIPSASPVTLTIKLHNPRKFSLVMPTSVDAGKVISFPGFPASQQPAYGTDYTLEQTPDKAALKLTYKPGFLKKYEWGTGNISPEITLTSTDGRKFNKKFSLNLRADTAPKLSSSITIGKTANPIGGKYYYVIILKAEDMTETAGTGSSAGKLHKDIEELSVTGGDSAAMAFTSGNTAFEPSGRLLASTEVVLLSGDETSPSAPAWNASIVSSPWALRYRTDTEVKTARKNYTFTLIDEAGLKSSDIHVSTPATKAEDAKLYYNSKDISAQAGNSGSPYLISTESSITVEAKTETTGARILGKLFRKISSEWNEVGDTNINSGTSNKVDIRLTAPSNLGHEIEYKISLTTGGEGFAAGTAKEFYVKVRRGTVLEIKSTDSGAWNKLKTEVENPSGGADIIKITGKIKAPGPNNQIDVSRTVKIMGSNKNTDILDADDKTFIFNMGLGVLTLEKLTLQNGKNPDTVKGGGAIYSGLSGELTAVDVIIEGCDAENGGGIYVHNHGKIILIDTEIKGCTAEADGGGVYVGVNGTFKMHGGTIKNNTSILGKGVYVQGSTVYLTQDGEFIMGGEACVGKWENGTLQDGNDVYLDEGSRSLARIEIDKGKPITKSKAACITPESYGAGETVLMMSDTSSVKDYVNKFTVTPETTGGSTQTWSIDDNGQLTSHTKVRYDQLEAFLTSPQVSSTAINRIEITGEIPQNHFASGSGASALGQKIQKAGAKKLALKLPAGISGVTSMENCFVSCSNLVSLENIPSGVTNMKNCFLNCTGLTTAPSIPNGVMNMEGCFQGCKKLTIAPTIPDSVTNMKDCFLNCTGLTTVPGISNIVTNMDSCFRGCTKLTIGPDIPASVTNMKNCFLNCIKLKGVKINRNYSGCNFTNAFYGCSDLDTGGIKVPLTYLQTYKDNAGTMGTSDTKFSAITP
;
A
#
# COMPACT_ATOMS: atom_id res chain seq x y z
N MET A 1 8.46 -128.34 -16.99
CA MET A 1 7.67 -127.36 -17.78
C MET A 1 6.93 -126.29 -16.96
N LYS A 2 6.29 -126.60 -15.82
CA LYS A 2 5.56 -125.58 -15.01
C LYS A 2 6.41 -124.38 -14.50
N LYS A 3 7.72 -124.54 -14.30
CA LYS A 3 8.63 -123.42 -13.94
C LYS A 3 8.90 -122.46 -15.12
N ILE A 4 8.94 -122.97 -16.35
CA ILE A 4 9.18 -122.17 -17.57
C ILE A 4 7.93 -121.36 -17.92
N LEU A 5 6.73 -121.93 -17.72
CA LEU A 5 5.48 -121.23 -18.00
C LEU A 5 5.24 -120.04 -17.04
N LYS A 6 5.64 -120.15 -15.75
CA LYS A 6 5.59 -119.02 -14.78
C LYS A 6 6.61 -117.92 -15.12
N ILE A 7 7.79 -118.27 -15.61
CA ILE A 7 8.79 -117.29 -16.05
C ILE A 7 8.31 -116.55 -17.30
N LEU A 8 7.68 -117.24 -18.25
CA LEU A 8 7.12 -116.64 -19.47
C LEU A 8 5.88 -115.76 -19.20
N THR A 9 5.03 -116.09 -18.21
CA THR A 9 3.90 -115.22 -17.83
C THR A 9 4.36 -113.98 -17.06
N ILE A 10 5.37 -114.10 -16.19
CA ILE A 10 5.96 -112.93 -15.50
C ILE A 10 6.70 -112.04 -16.50
N ALA A 11 7.43 -112.62 -17.46
CA ALA A 11 8.09 -111.87 -18.53
C ALA A 11 7.09 -111.18 -19.47
N ALA A 12 5.97 -111.82 -19.83
CA ALA A 12 4.95 -111.21 -20.67
C ALA A 12 4.17 -110.09 -19.95
N VAL A 13 3.92 -110.21 -18.64
CA VAL A 13 3.31 -109.15 -17.81
C VAL A 13 4.28 -107.99 -17.58
N LEU A 14 5.59 -108.26 -17.39
CA LEU A 14 6.63 -107.22 -17.30
C LEU A 14 6.87 -106.51 -18.64
N LEU A 15 6.81 -107.21 -19.77
CA LEU A 15 6.99 -106.62 -21.09
C LEU A 15 5.76 -105.77 -21.50
N THR A 16 4.55 -106.18 -21.12
CA THR A 16 3.32 -105.39 -21.37
C THR A 16 3.18 -104.19 -20.42
N THR A 17 3.60 -104.29 -19.16
CA THR A 17 3.70 -103.10 -18.28
C THR A 17 4.81 -102.14 -18.73
N ALA A 18 5.97 -102.63 -19.15
CA ALA A 18 7.05 -101.79 -19.68
C ALA A 18 6.67 -101.05 -20.99
N ILE A 19 5.87 -101.67 -21.87
CA ILE A 19 5.39 -101.04 -23.12
C ILE A 19 4.29 -100.00 -22.85
N VAL A 20 3.47 -100.18 -21.80
CA VAL A 20 2.49 -99.17 -21.36
C VAL A 20 3.17 -97.93 -20.74
N PHE A 21 4.31 -98.11 -20.05
CA PHE A 21 5.11 -96.99 -19.55
C PHE A 21 5.95 -96.31 -20.66
N ALA A 22 6.46 -97.06 -21.63
CA ALA A 22 7.27 -96.50 -22.73
C ALA A 22 6.45 -95.70 -23.77
N SER A 23 5.13 -95.91 -23.83
CA SER A 23 4.23 -95.16 -24.72
C SER A 23 3.57 -93.95 -24.06
N CYS A 24 3.77 -93.77 -22.74
CA CYS A 24 3.28 -92.63 -21.97
C CYS A 24 4.44 -91.67 -21.66
N LYS A 25 4.54 -90.55 -22.39
CA LYS A 25 5.58 -89.50 -22.23
C LYS A 25 5.85 -89.12 -20.75
N GLN A 26 4.80 -89.11 -19.93
CA GLN A 26 4.79 -88.85 -18.49
C GLN A 26 5.63 -89.81 -17.61
N PHE A 27 6.07 -90.97 -18.10
CA PHE A 27 6.89 -91.94 -17.35
C PHE A 27 8.35 -92.04 -17.85
N LEU A 28 8.73 -91.24 -18.84
CA LEU A 28 10.10 -91.14 -19.37
C LEU A 28 10.77 -89.80 -19.03
N GLU A 29 10.01 -88.83 -18.51
CA GLU A 29 10.50 -87.55 -18.01
C GLU A 29 10.90 -87.68 -16.52
N ASP A 30 11.88 -86.88 -16.06
CA ASP A 30 12.31 -86.85 -14.67
C ASP A 30 11.09 -86.54 -13.75
N PRO A 31 10.75 -87.38 -12.76
CA PRO A 31 9.60 -87.16 -11.89
C PRO A 31 9.64 -85.82 -11.15
N GLU A 32 10.82 -85.33 -10.77
CA GLU A 32 10.98 -84.01 -10.13
C GLU A 32 10.78 -82.87 -11.14
N GLU A 33 11.20 -83.05 -12.39
CA GLU A 33 10.97 -82.09 -13.46
C GLU A 33 9.49 -82.05 -13.87
N PHE A 34 8.86 -83.21 -14.01
CA PHE A 34 7.44 -83.36 -14.33
C PHE A 34 6.56 -82.81 -13.19
N LEU A 35 6.73 -83.28 -11.95
CA LEU A 35 5.97 -82.78 -10.80
C LEU A 35 6.28 -81.30 -10.52
N GLY A 36 7.53 -80.88 -10.70
CA GLY A 36 7.94 -79.48 -10.59
C GLY A 36 7.32 -78.59 -11.66
N TYR A 37 7.14 -79.09 -12.88
CA TYR A 37 6.43 -78.41 -13.95
C TYR A 37 4.92 -78.28 -13.64
N TRP A 38 4.30 -79.34 -13.13
CA TRP A 38 2.86 -79.36 -12.81
C TRP A 38 2.49 -78.64 -11.50
N SER A 39 3.44 -78.44 -10.59
CA SER A 39 3.25 -77.67 -9.34
C SER A 39 3.69 -76.21 -9.42
N SER A 40 4.36 -75.78 -10.51
CA SER A 40 4.81 -74.40 -10.67
C SER A 40 3.66 -73.44 -10.95
N GLU A 41 3.62 -72.32 -10.23
CA GLU A 41 2.66 -71.23 -10.43
C GLU A 41 3.36 -70.02 -11.07
N VAL A 42 2.64 -69.31 -11.96
CA VAL A 42 3.06 -67.97 -12.40
C VAL A 42 2.35 -66.93 -11.55
N VAL A 43 3.12 -66.08 -10.88
CA VAL A 43 2.55 -65.02 -10.02
C VAL A 43 3.14 -63.65 -10.38
N PRO A 44 2.33 -62.57 -10.43
CA PRO A 44 2.85 -61.21 -10.47
C PRO A 44 3.53 -60.87 -9.14
N ILE A 45 4.71 -60.27 -9.19
CA ILE A 45 5.51 -59.96 -7.98
C ILE A 45 5.80 -58.47 -7.79
N ASP A 46 5.80 -57.69 -8.87
CA ASP A 46 6.13 -56.26 -8.84
C ASP A 46 5.66 -55.61 -10.18
N PHE A 47 5.62 -54.28 -10.22
CA PHE A 47 5.34 -53.55 -11.46
C PHE A 47 6.10 -52.23 -11.54
N SER A 48 6.27 -51.71 -12.76
CA SER A 48 6.79 -50.37 -13.01
C SER A 48 6.07 -49.71 -14.16
N ILE A 49 5.88 -48.39 -14.08
CA ILE A 49 5.28 -47.56 -15.14
C ILE A 49 6.41 -46.72 -15.76
N ASP A 50 6.44 -46.64 -17.09
CA ASP A 50 7.51 -45.97 -17.85
C ASP A 50 7.41 -44.43 -17.90
N LYS A 51 6.31 -43.87 -17.40
CA LYS A 51 6.05 -42.42 -17.29
C LYS A 51 5.97 -42.00 -15.83
N ALA A 52 6.24 -40.72 -15.58
CA ALA A 52 6.05 -40.13 -14.25
C ALA A 52 4.56 -40.20 -13.87
N THR A 53 4.32 -40.58 -12.61
CA THR A 53 2.98 -40.76 -12.05
C THR A 53 2.88 -40.02 -10.73
N GLN A 54 1.65 -39.76 -10.30
CA GLN A 54 1.35 -39.22 -8.98
C GLN A 54 0.23 -40.02 -8.33
N LYS A 55 0.28 -40.14 -7.01
CA LYS A 55 -0.69 -40.89 -6.21
C LYS A 55 -1.68 -39.96 -5.53
N ILE A 56 -2.96 -40.23 -5.73
CA ILE A 56 -4.07 -39.66 -4.97
C ILE A 56 -4.69 -40.79 -4.16
N GLY A 57 -4.37 -40.84 -2.86
CA GLY A 57 -4.66 -42.01 -2.02
C GLY A 57 -3.97 -43.27 -2.55
N ASP A 58 -4.74 -44.35 -2.76
CA ASP A 58 -4.25 -45.63 -3.29
C ASP A 58 -4.36 -45.74 -4.83
N VAL A 59 -4.67 -44.65 -5.53
CA VAL A 59 -4.83 -44.62 -6.99
C VAL A 59 -3.60 -44.01 -7.63
N GLU A 60 -3.04 -44.70 -8.62
CA GLU A 60 -1.94 -44.22 -9.43
C GLU A 60 -2.49 -43.47 -10.66
N CYS A 61 -2.18 -42.18 -10.79
CA CYS A 61 -2.58 -41.35 -11.93
C CYS A 61 -1.47 -41.34 -12.98
N ILE A 62 -1.83 -41.70 -14.22
CA ILE A 62 -0.92 -41.79 -15.36
C ILE A 62 -1.25 -40.73 -16.43
N PRO A 63 -0.25 -40.18 -17.13
CA PRO A 63 -0.47 -39.16 -18.15
C PRO A 63 -1.06 -39.75 -19.44
N SER A 64 -1.79 -38.96 -20.22
CA SER A 64 -2.45 -39.45 -21.45
C SER A 64 -1.85 -39.01 -22.78
N ALA A 65 -0.91 -38.06 -22.76
CA ALA A 65 -0.39 -37.46 -23.98
C ALA A 65 0.35 -38.45 -24.91
N SER A 66 0.93 -39.51 -24.34
CA SER A 66 1.71 -40.52 -25.07
C SER A 66 1.40 -41.93 -24.53
N PRO A 67 1.77 -43.02 -25.25
CA PRO A 67 1.53 -44.36 -24.75
C PRO A 67 2.20 -44.58 -23.39
N VAL A 68 1.49 -45.25 -22.48
CA VAL A 68 1.99 -45.61 -21.14
C VAL A 68 2.11 -47.12 -21.06
N THR A 69 3.30 -47.61 -20.70
CA THR A 69 3.60 -49.04 -20.57
C THR A 69 3.80 -49.43 -19.11
N LEU A 70 2.90 -50.29 -18.65
CA LEU A 70 3.03 -51.00 -17.38
C LEU A 70 3.80 -52.31 -17.62
N THR A 71 4.96 -52.43 -16.99
CA THR A 71 5.75 -53.67 -16.97
C THR A 71 5.45 -54.42 -15.68
N ILE A 72 4.77 -55.55 -15.78
CA ILE A 72 4.40 -56.43 -14.67
C ILE A 72 5.44 -57.54 -14.59
N LYS A 73 6.24 -57.55 -13.53
CA LYS A 73 7.24 -58.59 -13.32
C LYS A 73 6.54 -59.85 -12.82
N LEU A 74 6.89 -60.98 -13.42
CA LEU A 74 6.36 -62.29 -13.09
C LEU A 74 7.43 -63.14 -12.42
N HIS A 75 7.06 -63.85 -11.37
CA HIS A 75 7.78 -65.07 -10.99
C HIS A 75 7.27 -66.20 -11.89
N ASN A 76 8.05 -66.58 -12.89
CA ASN A 76 7.73 -67.61 -13.88
C ASN A 76 8.88 -68.64 -13.97
N PRO A 77 9.06 -69.49 -12.94
CA PRO A 77 10.26 -70.32 -12.78
C PRO A 77 10.46 -71.36 -13.89
N ARG A 78 9.38 -71.74 -14.60
CA ARG A 78 9.39 -72.71 -15.70
C ARG A 78 9.21 -72.08 -17.08
N LYS A 79 9.30 -70.74 -17.19
CA LYS A 79 9.21 -70.02 -18.46
C LYS A 79 7.95 -70.42 -19.26
N PHE A 80 6.81 -70.47 -18.59
CA PHE A 80 5.53 -70.72 -19.24
C PHE A 80 5.22 -69.63 -20.25
N SER A 81 4.87 -70.05 -21.46
CA SER A 81 4.25 -69.17 -22.44
C SER A 81 2.81 -68.96 -22.00
N LEU A 82 2.42 -67.70 -21.83
CA LEU A 82 1.07 -67.33 -21.41
C LEU A 82 0.21 -67.06 -22.63
N VAL A 83 -1.08 -67.36 -22.51
CA VAL A 83 -2.09 -67.01 -23.52
C VAL A 83 -2.20 -65.50 -23.57
N MET A 84 -1.82 -64.91 -24.71
CA MET A 84 -1.98 -63.49 -24.97
C MET A 84 -3.34 -63.23 -25.62
N PRO A 85 -3.96 -62.06 -25.38
CA PRO A 85 -5.24 -61.73 -25.97
C PRO A 85 -5.16 -61.67 -27.50
N THR A 86 -6.24 -62.08 -28.16
CA THR A 86 -6.54 -61.81 -29.58
C THR A 86 -7.77 -60.90 -29.65
N SER A 87 -8.09 -60.35 -30.82
CA SER A 87 -9.26 -59.48 -31.00
C SER A 87 -10.61 -60.15 -30.64
N VAL A 88 -10.67 -61.48 -30.58
CA VAL A 88 -11.89 -62.26 -30.28
C VAL A 88 -11.96 -62.69 -28.81
N ASP A 89 -10.83 -63.02 -28.19
CA ASP A 89 -10.78 -63.66 -26.87
C ASP A 89 -10.19 -62.76 -25.76
N ALA A 90 -9.96 -61.48 -26.02
CA ALA A 90 -9.28 -60.56 -25.10
C ALA A 90 -9.86 -60.57 -23.66
N GLY A 91 -11.19 -60.58 -23.54
CA GLY A 91 -11.90 -60.58 -22.25
C GLY A 91 -11.68 -61.82 -21.37
N LYS A 92 -11.08 -62.89 -21.92
CA LYS A 92 -10.68 -64.08 -21.14
C LYS A 92 -9.32 -63.93 -20.47
N VAL A 93 -8.46 -63.04 -21.00
CA VAL A 93 -7.07 -62.84 -20.54
C VAL A 93 -6.96 -61.60 -19.66
N ILE A 94 -7.59 -60.51 -20.08
CA ILE A 94 -7.58 -59.23 -19.37
C ILE A 94 -9.00 -58.66 -19.37
N SER A 95 -9.41 -58.15 -18.23
CA SER A 95 -10.67 -57.42 -18.07
C SER A 95 -10.41 -56.09 -17.39
N PHE A 96 -11.34 -55.16 -17.55
CA PHE A 96 -11.29 -53.85 -16.90
C PHE A 96 -12.56 -53.70 -16.07
N PRO A 97 -12.52 -54.05 -14.76
CA PRO A 97 -13.69 -54.10 -13.91
C PRO A 97 -14.44 -52.76 -13.78
N GLY A 98 -13.76 -51.65 -14.06
CA GLY A 98 -14.36 -50.32 -14.10
C GLY A 98 -15.31 -50.07 -15.26
N PHE A 99 -15.42 -50.99 -16.24
CA PHE A 99 -16.28 -50.87 -17.41
C PHE A 99 -17.35 -51.96 -17.44
N PRO A 100 -18.56 -51.66 -17.96
CA PRO A 100 -19.57 -52.70 -18.19
C PRO A 100 -19.08 -53.70 -19.25
N ALA A 101 -19.58 -54.93 -19.18
CA ALA A 101 -19.17 -56.01 -20.09
C ALA A 101 -19.37 -55.69 -21.58
N SER A 102 -20.36 -54.85 -21.91
CA SER A 102 -20.66 -54.41 -23.28
C SER A 102 -19.76 -53.28 -23.80
N GLN A 103 -18.87 -52.73 -22.98
CA GLN A 103 -18.01 -51.58 -23.32
C GLN A 103 -16.57 -51.76 -22.83
N GLN A 104 -16.08 -53.00 -22.77
CA GLN A 104 -14.70 -53.27 -22.42
C GLN A 104 -13.72 -52.60 -23.41
N PRO A 105 -12.56 -52.12 -22.96
CA PRO A 105 -11.50 -51.61 -23.82
C PRO A 105 -11.12 -52.63 -24.92
N ALA A 106 -10.89 -52.15 -26.14
CA ALA A 106 -10.61 -52.99 -27.29
C ALA A 106 -9.11 -53.32 -27.41
N TYR A 107 -8.77 -54.60 -27.42
CA TYR A 107 -7.40 -55.06 -27.67
C TYR A 107 -6.90 -54.64 -29.06
N GLY A 108 -5.67 -54.11 -29.13
CA GLY A 108 -5.03 -53.59 -30.34
C GLY A 108 -5.31 -52.10 -30.59
N THR A 109 -6.52 -51.61 -30.23
CA THR A 109 -6.91 -50.20 -30.40
C THR A 109 -6.68 -49.38 -29.15
N ASP A 110 -7.14 -49.86 -28.00
CA ASP A 110 -7.08 -49.14 -26.71
C ASP A 110 -5.85 -49.52 -25.89
N TYR A 111 -5.45 -50.79 -25.97
CA TYR A 111 -4.26 -51.31 -25.31
C TYR A 111 -3.66 -52.49 -26.07
N THR A 112 -2.40 -52.79 -25.79
CA THR A 112 -1.74 -54.05 -26.18
C THR A 112 -1.20 -54.75 -24.93
N LEU A 113 -1.17 -56.07 -24.93
CA LEU A 113 -0.63 -56.88 -23.84
C LEU A 113 0.25 -57.96 -24.45
N GLU A 114 1.52 -57.94 -24.10
CA GLU A 114 2.53 -58.86 -24.62
C GLU A 114 3.34 -59.46 -23.49
N GLN A 115 3.72 -60.73 -23.63
CA GLN A 115 4.70 -61.35 -22.76
C GLN A 115 6.10 -61.06 -23.30
N THR A 116 7.04 -60.70 -22.43
CA THR A 116 8.42 -60.47 -22.85
C THR A 116 9.06 -61.74 -23.42
N PRO A 117 10.03 -61.64 -24.35
CA PRO A 117 10.66 -62.82 -24.96
C PRO A 117 11.32 -63.78 -23.95
N ASP A 118 11.84 -63.26 -22.85
CA ASP A 118 12.41 -64.04 -21.73
C ASP A 118 11.35 -64.65 -20.80
N LYS A 119 10.07 -64.29 -21.00
CA LYS A 119 8.88 -64.72 -20.27
C LYS A 119 8.83 -64.30 -18.81
N ALA A 120 9.69 -63.35 -18.42
CA ALA A 120 9.79 -62.85 -17.05
C ALA A 120 8.82 -61.69 -16.74
N ALA A 121 8.16 -61.11 -17.73
CA ALA A 121 7.23 -60.01 -17.53
C ALA A 121 6.09 -59.97 -18.55
N LEU A 122 5.05 -59.21 -18.21
CA LEU A 122 4.02 -58.74 -19.14
C LEU A 122 4.19 -57.23 -19.36
N LYS A 123 3.99 -56.79 -20.60
CA LYS A 123 3.93 -55.38 -20.98
C LYS A 123 2.52 -55.04 -21.40
N LEU A 124 1.80 -54.32 -20.54
CA LEU A 124 0.51 -53.72 -20.85
C LEU A 124 0.74 -52.27 -21.29
N THR A 125 0.52 -51.97 -22.57
CA THR A 125 0.67 -50.61 -23.10
C THR A 125 -0.70 -50.03 -23.43
N TYR A 126 -1.09 -48.98 -22.71
CA TYR A 126 -2.27 -48.18 -23.05
C TYR A 126 -1.95 -47.22 -24.19
N LYS A 127 -2.89 -47.09 -25.14
CA LYS A 127 -2.74 -46.18 -26.28
C LYS A 127 -3.24 -44.77 -25.92
N PRO A 128 -2.66 -43.70 -26.48
CA PRO A 128 -3.02 -42.32 -26.14
C PRO A 128 -4.50 -42.00 -26.35
N GLY A 129 -5.12 -42.54 -27.41
CA GLY A 129 -6.55 -42.31 -27.68
C GLY A 129 -7.44 -42.82 -26.56
N PHE A 130 -7.11 -43.98 -25.98
CA PHE A 130 -7.82 -44.54 -24.84
C PHE A 130 -7.57 -43.75 -23.56
N LEU A 131 -6.31 -43.39 -23.28
CA LEU A 131 -5.97 -42.61 -22.09
C LEU A 131 -6.64 -41.23 -22.13
N LYS A 132 -6.54 -40.51 -23.25
CA LYS A 132 -7.19 -39.21 -23.42
C LYS A 132 -8.70 -39.29 -23.27
N LYS A 133 -9.33 -40.40 -23.69
CA LYS A 133 -10.78 -40.59 -23.52
C LYS A 133 -11.22 -40.54 -22.06
N TYR A 134 -10.38 -41.02 -21.13
CA TYR A 134 -10.68 -41.11 -19.69
C TYR A 134 -9.85 -40.15 -18.83
N GLU A 135 -9.32 -39.09 -19.44
CA GLU A 135 -8.65 -38.00 -18.73
C GLU A 135 -9.53 -37.42 -17.61
N TRP A 136 -8.91 -36.71 -16.67
CA TRP A 136 -9.55 -36.12 -15.48
C TRP A 136 -10.12 -37.17 -14.53
N GLY A 137 -9.55 -38.40 -14.58
CA GLY A 137 -9.97 -39.52 -13.74
C GLY A 137 -11.42 -39.97 -13.95
N THR A 138 -12.02 -39.64 -15.10
CA THR A 138 -13.45 -39.89 -15.40
C THR A 138 -13.82 -41.36 -15.58
N GLY A 139 -12.82 -42.24 -15.75
CA GLY A 139 -12.99 -43.68 -15.85
C GLY A 139 -11.99 -44.45 -14.99
N ASN A 140 -12.45 -45.57 -14.42
CA ASN A 140 -11.57 -46.52 -13.75
C ASN A 140 -10.93 -47.46 -14.79
N ILE A 141 -9.70 -47.16 -15.20
CA ILE A 141 -8.96 -47.93 -16.22
C ILE A 141 -8.13 -49.07 -15.63
N SER A 142 -8.40 -49.45 -14.38
CA SER A 142 -7.69 -50.51 -13.68
C SER A 142 -7.79 -51.85 -14.44
N PRO A 143 -6.67 -52.50 -14.78
CA PRO A 143 -6.68 -53.80 -15.41
C PRO A 143 -6.82 -54.90 -14.35
N GLU A 144 -7.48 -56.00 -14.71
CA GLU A 144 -7.40 -57.28 -14.01
C GLU A 144 -6.95 -58.36 -15.01
N ILE A 145 -5.75 -58.89 -14.83
CA ILE A 145 -5.14 -59.87 -15.74
C ILE A 145 -5.17 -61.26 -15.11
N THR A 146 -5.75 -62.21 -15.86
CA THR A 146 -5.76 -63.63 -15.53
C THR A 146 -4.62 -64.33 -16.26
N LEU A 147 -3.73 -64.98 -15.52
CA LEU A 147 -2.60 -65.70 -16.07
C LEU A 147 -3.02 -67.12 -16.43
N THR A 148 -3.01 -67.45 -17.73
CA THR A 148 -3.29 -68.80 -18.25
C THR A 148 -2.15 -69.21 -19.16
N SER A 149 -1.54 -70.37 -18.98
CA SER A 149 -0.51 -70.89 -19.89
C SER A 149 -1.12 -71.47 -21.17
N THR A 150 -0.34 -71.51 -22.25
CA THR A 150 -0.80 -72.02 -23.56
C THR A 150 -1.14 -73.51 -23.57
N ASP A 151 -0.78 -74.25 -22.53
CA ASP A 151 -1.17 -75.65 -22.29
C ASP A 151 -2.54 -75.79 -21.57
N GLY A 152 -3.20 -74.67 -21.25
CA GLY A 152 -4.54 -74.62 -20.68
C GLY A 152 -4.62 -74.44 -19.15
N ARG A 153 -3.49 -74.35 -18.43
CA ARG A 153 -3.53 -74.13 -16.98
C ARG A 153 -3.82 -72.68 -16.63
N LYS A 154 -4.76 -72.49 -15.71
CA LYS A 154 -5.11 -71.19 -15.13
C LYS A 154 -4.46 -71.05 -13.76
N PHE A 155 -3.69 -69.99 -13.55
CA PHE A 155 -3.04 -69.70 -12.27
C PHE A 155 -3.97 -68.88 -11.35
N ASN A 156 -3.83 -69.04 -10.03
CA ASN A 156 -4.80 -68.50 -9.07
C ASN A 156 -4.58 -67.01 -8.79
N LYS A 157 -3.33 -66.52 -8.88
CA LYS A 157 -3.01 -65.11 -8.67
C LYS A 157 -3.27 -64.30 -9.94
N LYS A 158 -4.15 -63.31 -9.81
CA LYS A 158 -4.37 -62.26 -10.81
C LYS A 158 -3.48 -61.05 -10.53
N PHE A 159 -3.23 -60.25 -11.56
CA PHE A 159 -2.68 -58.91 -11.39
C PHE A 159 -3.80 -57.87 -11.43
N SER A 160 -3.81 -56.93 -10.49
CA SER A 160 -4.69 -55.76 -10.50
C SER A 160 -3.95 -54.53 -9.99
N LEU A 161 -4.24 -53.36 -10.58
CA LEU A 161 -3.67 -52.08 -10.15
C LEU A 161 -4.71 -50.97 -10.28
N ASN A 162 -4.87 -50.18 -9.21
CA ASN A 162 -5.77 -49.02 -9.22
C ASN A 162 -5.17 -47.91 -10.08
N LEU A 163 -5.73 -47.70 -11.28
CA LEU A 163 -5.24 -46.74 -12.25
C LEU A 163 -6.33 -45.78 -12.71
N ARG A 164 -5.94 -44.52 -12.89
CA ARG A 164 -6.72 -43.49 -13.59
C ARG A 164 -5.83 -42.76 -14.60
N ALA A 165 -6.42 -42.35 -15.73
CA ALA A 165 -5.77 -41.42 -16.64
C ALA A 165 -6.03 -40.00 -16.13
N ASP A 166 -4.98 -39.34 -15.69
CA ASP A 166 -5.05 -37.95 -15.24
C ASP A 166 -3.66 -37.33 -15.25
N THR A 167 -3.47 -36.34 -16.13
CA THR A 167 -2.15 -35.75 -16.38
C THR A 167 -1.93 -34.60 -15.42
N ALA A 168 -0.95 -34.75 -14.52
CA ALA A 168 -0.59 -33.70 -13.58
C ALA A 168 -0.18 -32.39 -14.28
N PRO A 169 -0.55 -31.22 -13.74
CA PRO A 169 -0.23 -29.92 -14.33
C PRO A 169 1.28 -29.65 -14.29
N LYS A 170 1.73 -28.74 -15.16
CA LYS A 170 3.15 -28.38 -15.27
C LYS A 170 3.37 -26.88 -15.32
N LEU A 171 4.34 -26.41 -14.55
CA LEU A 171 4.85 -25.04 -14.59
C LEU A 171 6.13 -24.95 -15.41
N SER A 172 6.24 -23.88 -16.20
CA SER A 172 7.46 -23.49 -16.88
C SER A 172 8.51 -23.00 -15.89
N SER A 173 9.77 -23.39 -16.10
CA SER A 173 10.90 -22.81 -15.37
C SER A 173 11.26 -21.40 -15.86
N SER A 174 10.64 -20.92 -16.94
CA SER A 174 10.84 -19.57 -17.45
C SER A 174 9.99 -18.58 -16.65
N ILE A 175 10.65 -17.71 -15.89
CA ILE A 175 10.02 -16.74 -14.99
C ILE A 175 10.40 -15.34 -15.44
N THR A 176 9.44 -14.42 -15.36
CA THR A 176 9.72 -12.99 -15.49
C THR A 176 9.02 -12.23 -14.36
N ILE A 177 9.54 -11.05 -14.01
CA ILE A 177 9.04 -10.26 -12.89
C ILE A 177 8.76 -8.84 -13.38
N GLY A 178 7.55 -8.36 -13.09
CA GLY A 178 7.13 -6.99 -13.33
C GLY A 178 6.62 -6.34 -12.04
N LYS A 179 5.84 -5.29 -12.20
CA LYS A 179 5.07 -4.66 -11.13
C LYS A 179 3.64 -4.41 -11.56
N THR A 180 2.79 -4.07 -10.60
CA THR A 180 1.43 -3.60 -10.88
C THR A 180 1.48 -2.37 -11.79
N ALA A 181 0.62 -2.30 -12.80
CA ALA A 181 0.54 -1.16 -13.72
C ALA A 181 0.09 0.12 -13.00
N ASN A 182 -0.78 -0.03 -12.01
CA ASN A 182 -1.31 1.05 -11.18
C ASN A 182 -0.98 0.82 -9.70
N PRO A 183 -0.87 1.90 -8.89
CA PRO A 183 -0.67 1.78 -7.46
C PRO A 183 -1.96 1.32 -6.76
N ILE A 184 -1.80 0.53 -5.71
CA ILE A 184 -2.88 0.02 -4.85
C ILE A 184 -2.60 0.55 -3.45
N GLY A 185 -3.49 1.41 -2.94
CA GLY A 185 -3.23 2.13 -1.67
C GLY A 185 -2.01 3.06 -1.73
N GLY A 186 -1.72 3.64 -2.91
CA GLY A 186 -0.55 4.50 -3.15
C GLY A 186 0.76 3.76 -3.40
N LYS A 187 0.75 2.43 -3.46
CA LYS A 187 1.94 1.57 -3.52
C LYS A 187 1.93 0.64 -4.73
N TYR A 188 3.09 0.40 -5.32
CA TYR A 188 3.26 -0.60 -6.38
C TYR A 188 3.72 -1.93 -5.77
N TYR A 189 3.29 -3.07 -6.33
CA TYR A 189 3.67 -4.40 -5.84
C TYR A 189 4.38 -5.20 -6.93
N TYR A 190 5.34 -6.06 -6.55
CA TYR A 190 5.96 -6.97 -7.51
C TYR A 190 4.93 -7.96 -8.04
N VAL A 191 5.06 -8.29 -9.32
CA VAL A 191 4.25 -9.32 -9.99
C VAL A 191 5.19 -10.38 -10.52
N ILE A 192 5.06 -11.60 -10.02
CA ILE A 192 5.82 -12.76 -10.48
C ILE A 192 4.99 -13.44 -11.56
N ILE A 193 5.57 -13.60 -12.75
CA ILE A 193 4.89 -14.20 -13.89
C ILE A 193 5.51 -15.56 -14.22
N LEU A 194 4.70 -16.60 -14.11
CA LEU A 194 5.01 -17.97 -14.53
C LEU A 194 4.08 -18.37 -15.68
N LYS A 195 4.36 -19.49 -16.37
CA LYS A 195 3.49 -20.04 -17.43
C LYS A 195 3.11 -21.49 -17.11
N ALA A 196 1.83 -21.82 -17.21
CA ALA A 196 1.37 -23.20 -17.23
C ALA A 196 1.60 -23.81 -18.62
N GLU A 197 2.16 -25.01 -18.66
CA GLU A 197 2.45 -25.74 -19.90
C GLU A 197 1.29 -26.66 -20.28
N ASP A 198 1.28 -27.14 -21.52
CA ASP A 198 0.35 -28.15 -22.05
C ASP A 198 -1.16 -27.76 -22.03
N MET A 199 -1.48 -26.53 -21.63
CA MET A 199 -2.84 -26.00 -21.53
C MET A 199 -3.63 -25.95 -22.85
N THR A 200 -2.95 -25.99 -24.00
CA THR A 200 -3.60 -26.00 -25.32
C THR A 200 -4.00 -27.40 -25.78
N GLU A 201 -3.39 -28.44 -25.21
CA GLU A 201 -3.66 -29.83 -25.53
C GLU A 201 -5.10 -30.21 -25.21
N THR A 202 -5.60 -31.26 -25.87
CA THR A 202 -6.99 -31.71 -25.72
C THR A 202 -7.07 -33.19 -25.35
N ALA A 203 -8.13 -33.49 -24.60
CA ALA A 203 -8.51 -34.82 -24.15
C ALA A 203 -10.04 -34.95 -24.11
N GLY A 204 -10.55 -36.11 -23.72
CA GLY A 204 -11.97 -36.47 -23.72
C GLY A 204 -12.54 -36.82 -25.10
N THR A 205 -13.79 -37.27 -25.12
CA THR A 205 -14.51 -37.60 -26.37
C THR A 205 -15.97 -37.12 -26.33
N GLY A 206 -16.57 -36.87 -27.50
CA GLY A 206 -17.97 -36.40 -27.57
C GLY A 206 -18.20 -35.10 -26.79
N SER A 207 -19.27 -35.05 -25.99
CA SER A 207 -19.62 -33.89 -25.15
C SER A 207 -18.66 -33.65 -23.96
N SER A 208 -17.77 -34.60 -23.66
CA SER A 208 -16.77 -34.48 -22.58
C SER A 208 -15.42 -33.94 -23.05
N ALA A 209 -15.22 -33.81 -24.37
CA ALA A 209 -13.98 -33.32 -24.96
C ALA A 209 -13.66 -31.88 -24.50
N GLY A 210 -12.40 -31.63 -24.15
CA GLY A 210 -11.96 -30.36 -23.58
C GLY A 210 -10.44 -30.22 -23.53
N LYS A 211 -9.98 -29.15 -22.87
CA LYS A 211 -8.54 -28.92 -22.62
C LYS A 211 -7.98 -29.92 -21.61
N LEU A 212 -6.75 -30.36 -21.84
CA LEU A 212 -6.05 -31.35 -21.01
C LEU A 212 -6.09 -30.97 -19.52
N HIS A 213 -5.80 -29.72 -19.19
CA HIS A 213 -5.81 -29.22 -17.82
C HIS A 213 -6.96 -28.23 -17.57
N LYS A 214 -8.19 -28.64 -17.89
CA LYS A 214 -9.40 -27.80 -17.67
C LYS A 214 -9.86 -27.76 -16.21
N ASP A 215 -9.19 -28.52 -15.37
CA ASP A 215 -9.49 -28.92 -13.99
C ASP A 215 -8.45 -28.39 -12.99
N ILE A 216 -7.59 -27.46 -13.41
CA ILE A 216 -6.70 -26.75 -12.47
C ILE A 216 -7.56 -25.98 -11.47
N GLU A 217 -7.32 -26.20 -10.18
CA GLU A 217 -8.12 -25.65 -9.08
C GLU A 217 -7.36 -24.56 -8.31
N GLU A 218 -6.06 -24.73 -8.06
CA GLU A 218 -5.31 -23.84 -7.16
C GLU A 218 -3.89 -23.54 -7.66
N LEU A 219 -3.47 -22.30 -7.49
CA LEU A 219 -2.06 -21.92 -7.40
C LEU A 219 -1.69 -21.77 -5.92
N SER A 220 -1.04 -22.78 -5.37
CA SER A 220 -0.52 -22.76 -4.01
C SER A 220 0.73 -21.86 -3.95
N VAL A 221 0.77 -20.93 -3.00
CA VAL A 221 1.88 -19.98 -2.83
C VAL A 221 2.39 -19.98 -1.40
N THR A 222 3.63 -20.38 -1.18
CA THR A 222 4.33 -20.18 0.11
C THR A 222 5.09 -18.86 0.07
N GLY A 223 4.96 -18.03 1.12
CA GLY A 223 5.51 -16.67 1.17
C GLY A 223 4.51 -15.57 0.77
N GLY A 224 3.30 -15.94 0.33
CA GLY A 224 2.16 -15.06 0.09
C GLY A 224 0.85 -15.83 0.26
N ASP A 225 -0.25 -15.31 -0.27
CA ASP A 225 -1.55 -16.00 -0.23
C ASP A 225 -1.75 -16.85 -1.50
N SER A 226 -2.19 -18.10 -1.34
CA SER A 226 -2.61 -18.93 -2.47
C SER A 226 -3.77 -18.31 -3.24
N ALA A 227 -3.92 -18.71 -4.52
CA ALA A 227 -4.98 -18.23 -5.39
C ALA A 227 -5.79 -19.38 -5.98
N ALA A 228 -7.11 -19.29 -5.87
CA ALA A 228 -8.01 -20.17 -6.63
C ALA A 228 -7.87 -19.87 -8.13
N MET A 229 -7.88 -20.93 -8.94
CA MET A 229 -7.73 -20.86 -10.38
C MET A 229 -9.10 -20.87 -11.04
N ALA A 230 -9.28 -19.96 -11.99
CA ALA A 230 -10.47 -19.90 -12.82
C ALA A 230 -10.07 -19.77 -14.29
N PHE A 231 -10.92 -20.29 -15.17
CA PHE A 231 -10.71 -20.26 -16.61
C PHE A 231 -11.65 -19.25 -17.27
N THR A 232 -11.18 -18.64 -18.35
CA THR A 232 -12.05 -17.85 -19.22
C THR A 232 -13.07 -18.76 -19.92
N SER A 233 -14.20 -18.20 -20.35
CA SER A 233 -15.22 -18.94 -21.11
C SER A 233 -14.60 -19.68 -22.31
N GLY A 234 -14.80 -21.01 -22.37
CA GLY A 234 -14.23 -21.87 -23.40
C GLY A 234 -12.83 -22.41 -23.09
N ASN A 235 -12.30 -22.19 -21.89
CA ASN A 235 -11.00 -22.68 -21.41
C ASN A 235 -9.86 -22.30 -22.35
N THR A 236 -9.76 -20.99 -22.65
CA THR A 236 -8.74 -20.46 -23.56
C THR A 236 -7.63 -19.67 -22.86
N ALA A 237 -7.83 -19.31 -21.59
CA ALA A 237 -6.88 -18.61 -20.73
C ALA A 237 -7.25 -18.79 -19.25
N PHE A 238 -6.35 -18.43 -18.33
CA PHE A 238 -6.71 -18.19 -16.93
C PHE A 238 -7.42 -16.83 -16.76
N GLU A 239 -8.45 -16.80 -15.92
CA GLU A 239 -9.19 -15.58 -15.59
C GLU A 239 -8.45 -14.80 -14.47
N PRO A 240 -8.19 -13.50 -14.66
CA PRO A 240 -7.65 -12.65 -13.60
C PRO A 240 -8.62 -12.56 -12.41
N SER A 241 -8.14 -12.83 -11.20
CA SER A 241 -8.92 -12.67 -9.97
C SER A 241 -8.02 -12.56 -8.74
N GLY A 242 -8.44 -11.74 -7.76
CA GLY A 242 -7.73 -11.58 -6.50
C GLY A 242 -6.27 -11.12 -6.67
N ARG A 243 -5.31 -12.04 -6.48
CA ARG A 243 -3.88 -11.79 -6.69
C ARG A 243 -3.39 -12.12 -8.10
N LEU A 244 -4.17 -12.83 -8.91
CA LEU A 244 -3.83 -13.10 -10.31
C LEU A 244 -4.30 -11.97 -11.20
N LEU A 245 -3.35 -11.35 -11.89
CA LEU A 245 -3.57 -10.14 -12.68
C LEU A 245 -3.77 -10.45 -14.16
N ALA A 246 -4.46 -9.54 -14.85
CA ALA A 246 -4.44 -9.50 -16.31
C ALA A 246 -3.05 -9.07 -16.78
N SER A 247 -2.68 -9.40 -18.03
CA SER A 247 -1.44 -8.86 -18.62
C SER A 247 -1.44 -7.33 -18.63
N THR A 248 -2.62 -6.72 -18.58
CA THR A 248 -2.88 -5.28 -18.48
C THR A 248 -2.40 -4.58 -17.25
N GLU A 249 -2.38 -5.35 -16.20
CA GLU A 249 -2.17 -4.85 -14.86
C GLU A 249 -0.73 -5.08 -14.47
N VAL A 250 0.12 -5.47 -15.42
CA VAL A 250 1.53 -5.79 -15.23
C VAL A 250 2.37 -4.98 -16.20
N VAL A 251 3.28 -4.18 -15.65
CA VAL A 251 4.27 -3.45 -16.43
C VAL A 251 5.68 -3.89 -16.05
N LEU A 252 6.62 -3.67 -16.96
CA LEU A 252 8.04 -3.86 -16.71
C LEU A 252 8.50 -2.97 -15.54
N LEU A 253 9.32 -3.52 -14.65
CA LEU A 253 10.02 -2.76 -13.61
C LEU A 253 10.95 -1.73 -14.25
N SER A 254 10.93 -0.49 -13.76
CA SER A 254 11.89 0.52 -14.19
C SER A 254 13.28 0.27 -13.60
N GLY A 255 14.31 0.79 -14.24
CA GLY A 255 15.71 0.55 -13.84
C GLY A 255 16.04 1.02 -12.41
N ASP A 256 15.32 2.01 -11.88
CA ASP A 256 15.48 2.53 -10.52
C ASP A 256 14.72 1.70 -9.45
N GLU A 257 13.90 0.73 -9.86
CA GLU A 257 13.12 -0.16 -8.98
C GLU A 257 13.84 -1.46 -8.64
N THR A 258 15.03 -1.67 -9.21
CA THR A 258 15.82 -2.90 -9.10
C THR A 258 17.32 -2.58 -9.08
N SER A 259 18.12 -3.36 -8.35
CA SER A 259 19.58 -3.20 -8.34
C SER A 259 20.27 -4.57 -8.16
N PRO A 260 21.37 -4.88 -8.87
CA PRO A 260 22.10 -4.05 -9.84
C PRO A 260 21.55 -4.11 -11.28
N SER A 261 20.60 -4.99 -11.59
CA SER A 261 19.97 -5.11 -12.89
C SER A 261 18.51 -5.57 -12.79
N ALA A 262 17.67 -5.10 -13.70
CA ALA A 262 16.28 -5.53 -13.79
C ALA A 262 16.21 -7.02 -14.17
N PRO A 263 15.24 -7.78 -13.61
CA PRO A 263 14.95 -9.12 -14.05
C PRO A 263 14.69 -9.18 -15.56
N ALA A 264 15.09 -10.27 -16.21
CA ALA A 264 14.82 -10.47 -17.63
C ALA A 264 13.31 -10.36 -17.91
N TRP A 265 12.95 -9.45 -18.82
CA TRP A 265 11.57 -9.25 -19.24
C TRP A 265 11.24 -10.10 -20.46
N ASN A 266 10.25 -10.98 -20.35
CA ASN A 266 9.78 -11.78 -21.46
C ASN A 266 8.32 -11.46 -21.76
N ALA A 267 8.09 -10.51 -22.69
CA ALA A 267 6.76 -10.08 -23.09
C ALA A 267 5.89 -11.22 -23.63
N SER A 268 6.47 -12.27 -24.22
CA SER A 268 5.74 -13.44 -24.72
C SER A 268 5.17 -14.30 -23.59
N ILE A 269 5.90 -14.40 -22.46
CA ILE A 269 5.37 -15.04 -21.25
C ILE A 269 4.28 -14.16 -20.65
N VAL A 270 4.53 -12.85 -20.52
CA VAL A 270 3.55 -11.91 -19.93
C VAL A 270 2.26 -11.84 -20.73
N SER A 271 2.31 -11.90 -22.05
CA SER A 271 1.11 -11.88 -22.91
C SER A 271 0.45 -13.24 -23.07
N SER A 272 1.06 -14.32 -22.59
CA SER A 272 0.51 -15.67 -22.75
C SER A 272 -0.84 -15.82 -22.05
N PRO A 273 -1.87 -16.40 -22.69
CA PRO A 273 -3.15 -16.66 -22.03
C PRO A 273 -3.03 -17.61 -20.82
N TRP A 274 -1.95 -18.39 -20.77
CA TRP A 274 -1.67 -19.39 -19.73
C TRP A 274 -0.63 -18.92 -18.71
N ALA A 275 -0.39 -17.60 -18.65
CA ALA A 275 0.50 -17.03 -17.65
C ALA A 275 -0.21 -16.77 -16.32
N LEU A 276 0.45 -17.18 -15.24
CA LEU A 276 0.09 -16.89 -13.86
C LEU A 276 0.80 -15.61 -13.44
N ARG A 277 0.08 -14.49 -13.47
CA ARG A 277 0.62 -13.16 -13.13
C ARG A 277 0.30 -12.82 -11.69
N TYR A 278 1.07 -13.40 -10.77
CA TYR A 278 0.78 -13.32 -9.35
C TYR A 278 1.29 -12.01 -8.74
N ARG A 279 0.38 -11.17 -8.27
CA ARG A 279 0.66 -9.99 -7.44
C ARG A 279 1.05 -10.42 -6.03
N THR A 280 2.31 -10.17 -5.73
CA THR A 280 2.89 -10.42 -4.40
C THR A 280 2.32 -9.47 -3.34
N ASP A 281 2.57 -9.76 -2.06
CA ASP A 281 2.33 -8.81 -0.96
C ASP A 281 3.53 -7.86 -0.73
N THR A 282 4.55 -7.96 -1.57
CA THR A 282 5.81 -7.22 -1.45
C THR A 282 5.74 -5.96 -2.31
N GLU A 283 5.81 -4.82 -1.64
CA GLU A 283 5.87 -3.50 -2.27
C GLU A 283 7.19 -3.34 -3.05
N VAL A 284 7.11 -2.71 -4.22
CA VAL A 284 8.30 -2.38 -5.02
C VAL A 284 9.20 -1.42 -4.23
N LYS A 285 10.52 -1.53 -4.36
CA LYS A 285 11.52 -0.78 -3.56
C LYS A 285 11.64 -1.21 -2.09
N THR A 286 11.06 -2.35 -1.69
CA THR A 286 11.26 -2.93 -0.34
C THR A 286 12.20 -4.14 -0.34
N ALA A 287 12.48 -4.69 0.85
CA ALA A 287 13.34 -5.85 1.01
C ALA A 287 12.84 -7.05 0.20
N ARG A 288 13.78 -7.75 -0.45
CA ARG A 288 13.53 -9.00 -1.18
C ARG A 288 12.80 -10.00 -0.29
N LYS A 289 11.82 -10.70 -0.88
CA LYS A 289 11.05 -11.78 -0.26
C LYS A 289 11.03 -13.01 -1.18
N ASN A 290 11.04 -14.20 -0.58
CA ASN A 290 11.05 -15.48 -1.29
C ASN A 290 9.63 -16.06 -1.41
N TYR A 291 9.35 -16.67 -2.55
CA TYR A 291 8.08 -17.30 -2.90
C TYR A 291 8.31 -18.70 -3.47
N THR A 292 7.38 -19.60 -3.21
CA THR A 292 7.31 -20.93 -3.84
C THR A 292 5.92 -21.13 -4.45
N PHE A 293 5.87 -21.55 -5.71
CA PHE A 293 4.65 -21.74 -6.49
C PHE A 293 4.44 -23.19 -6.91
N THR A 294 3.21 -23.68 -6.76
CA THR A 294 2.80 -25.03 -7.16
C THR A 294 1.39 -24.96 -7.76
N LEU A 295 1.19 -25.47 -8.98
CA LEU A 295 -0.16 -25.64 -9.55
C LEU A 295 -0.76 -26.97 -9.07
N ILE A 296 -2.04 -26.95 -8.75
CA ILE A 296 -2.78 -28.09 -8.23
C ILE A 296 -4.10 -28.20 -9.02
N ASP A 297 -4.44 -29.40 -9.48
CA ASP A 297 -5.76 -29.68 -10.07
C ASP A 297 -6.79 -30.17 -9.05
N GLU A 298 -8.04 -30.31 -9.49
CA GLU A 298 -9.20 -30.72 -8.67
C GLU A 298 -9.00 -32.11 -8.02
N ALA A 299 -8.19 -32.99 -8.64
CA ALA A 299 -7.84 -34.28 -8.07
C ALA A 299 -6.70 -34.20 -7.03
N GLY A 300 -6.00 -33.07 -6.97
CA GLY A 300 -4.88 -32.80 -6.08
C GLY A 300 -3.51 -33.14 -6.66
N LEU A 301 -3.40 -33.44 -7.96
CA LEU A 301 -2.10 -33.64 -8.63
C LEU A 301 -1.40 -32.30 -8.79
N LYS A 302 -0.07 -32.31 -8.65
CA LYS A 302 0.71 -31.09 -8.49
C LYS A 302 1.77 -30.94 -9.55
N SER A 303 2.05 -29.70 -9.95
CA SER A 303 3.30 -29.39 -10.64
C SER A 303 4.50 -29.55 -9.70
N SER A 304 5.70 -29.57 -10.26
CA SER A 304 6.91 -29.30 -9.47
C SER A 304 6.90 -27.88 -8.91
N ASP A 305 7.55 -27.69 -7.76
CA ASP A 305 7.68 -26.39 -7.10
C ASP A 305 8.59 -25.45 -7.89
N ILE A 306 8.18 -24.18 -8.00
CA ILE A 306 9.01 -23.10 -8.54
C ILE A 306 9.36 -22.11 -7.44
N HIS A 307 10.65 -22.02 -7.11
CA HIS A 307 11.16 -21.07 -6.12
C HIS A 307 11.65 -19.79 -6.80
N VAL A 308 11.22 -18.63 -6.31
CA VAL A 308 11.57 -17.32 -6.89
C VAL A 308 11.59 -16.25 -5.81
N SER A 309 12.51 -15.30 -5.93
CA SER A 309 12.61 -14.15 -5.04
C SER A 309 12.24 -12.87 -5.77
N THR A 310 11.65 -11.91 -5.07
CA THR A 310 11.54 -10.56 -5.61
C THR A 310 12.93 -9.93 -5.82
N PRO A 311 13.06 -8.96 -6.73
CA PRO A 311 14.32 -8.26 -6.94
C PRO A 311 14.81 -7.60 -5.66
N ALA A 312 16.13 -7.54 -5.49
CA ALA A 312 16.70 -6.72 -4.43
C ALA A 312 16.68 -5.26 -4.87
N THR A 313 16.34 -4.37 -3.95
CA THR A 313 16.24 -2.93 -4.22
C THR A 313 17.41 -2.22 -3.56
N LYS A 314 17.89 -1.15 -4.20
CA LYS A 314 18.90 -0.31 -3.59
C LYS A 314 18.22 0.58 -2.56
N ALA A 315 18.67 0.52 -1.31
CA ALA A 315 18.21 1.46 -0.29
C ALA A 315 18.59 2.90 -0.67
N GLU A 316 17.79 3.87 -0.25
CA GLU A 316 18.14 5.28 -0.38
C GLU A 316 19.45 5.57 0.31
N ASP A 317 20.21 6.50 -0.26
CA ASP A 317 21.50 6.90 0.25
C ASP A 317 21.37 7.42 1.69
N ALA A 318 22.34 7.11 2.55
CA ALA A 318 22.38 7.67 3.90
C ALA A 318 22.56 9.19 3.82
N LYS A 319 21.90 9.91 4.74
CA LYS A 319 22.08 11.33 5.03
C LYS A 319 22.80 11.49 6.36
N LEU A 320 23.55 12.59 6.51
CA LEU A 320 24.31 12.91 7.71
C LEU A 320 23.72 14.14 8.40
N TYR A 321 23.52 14.03 9.71
CA TYR A 321 22.92 15.05 10.55
C TYR A 321 23.87 15.45 11.69
N TYR A 322 23.86 16.72 12.05
CA TYR A 322 24.51 17.23 13.25
C TYR A 322 23.53 18.13 14.01
N ASN A 323 23.28 17.85 15.29
CA ASN A 323 22.26 18.55 16.09
C ASN A 323 20.91 18.66 15.36
N SER A 324 20.45 17.55 14.77
CA SER A 324 19.21 17.45 13.98
C SER A 324 19.16 18.28 12.68
N LYS A 325 20.23 19.00 12.32
CA LYS A 325 20.38 19.68 11.02
C LYS A 325 20.95 18.69 10.00
N ASP A 326 20.28 18.56 8.85
CA ASP A 326 20.83 17.82 7.69
C ASP A 326 22.05 18.59 7.15
N ILE A 327 23.23 17.97 7.25
CA ILE A 327 24.50 18.53 6.77
C ILE A 327 24.99 17.82 5.50
N SER A 328 24.19 16.91 4.93
CA SER A 328 24.61 16.01 3.85
C SER A 328 25.17 16.74 2.64
N ALA A 329 24.51 17.83 2.20
CA ALA A 329 24.93 18.59 1.02
C ALA A 329 26.29 19.28 1.21
N GLN A 330 26.52 19.87 2.39
CA GLN A 330 27.77 20.56 2.71
C GLN A 330 28.89 19.57 3.01
N ALA A 331 28.61 18.56 3.85
CA ALA A 331 29.57 17.51 4.18
C ALA A 331 29.89 16.62 2.97
N GLY A 332 29.05 16.55 1.93
CA GLY A 332 29.34 15.79 0.71
C GLY A 332 30.48 16.37 -0.14
N ASN A 333 30.96 17.58 0.13
CA ASN A 333 32.03 18.23 -0.63
C ASN A 333 33.39 18.08 0.07
N SER A 334 34.30 17.30 -0.52
CA SER A 334 35.65 17.09 0.02
C SER A 334 36.52 18.34 0.00
N GLY A 335 36.24 19.31 -0.87
CA GLY A 335 36.95 20.59 -0.96
C GLY A 335 36.50 21.62 0.09
N SER A 336 35.35 21.40 0.71
CA SER A 336 34.80 22.27 1.77
C SER A 336 34.11 21.44 2.86
N PRO A 337 34.88 20.66 3.66
CA PRO A 337 34.32 19.83 4.72
C PRO A 337 33.48 20.64 5.71
N TYR A 338 32.44 20.03 6.28
CA TYR A 338 31.60 20.70 7.28
C TYR A 338 32.38 20.89 8.58
N LEU A 339 32.67 22.15 8.94
CA LEU A 339 33.48 22.52 10.11
C LEU A 339 32.63 22.50 11.39
N ILE A 340 33.07 21.73 12.38
CA ILE A 340 32.49 21.67 13.72
C ILE A 340 33.59 21.92 14.75
N SER A 341 33.44 23.00 15.52
CA SER A 341 34.30 23.24 16.69
C SER A 341 33.74 22.48 17.89
N THR A 342 34.59 21.76 18.61
CA THR A 342 34.23 21.07 19.85
C THR A 342 35.37 21.04 20.87
N GLU A 343 35.04 20.91 22.15
CA GLU A 343 35.94 20.39 23.17
C GLU A 343 35.90 18.86 23.06
N SER A 344 36.96 18.08 23.02
CA SER A 344 36.90 16.61 23.05
C SER A 344 36.26 15.90 21.84
N SER A 345 34.95 15.92 21.62
CA SER A 345 34.29 15.10 20.58
C SER A 345 32.88 15.59 20.25
N ILE A 346 32.36 15.15 19.11
CA ILE A 346 30.96 15.32 18.71
C ILE A 346 30.39 13.99 18.23
N THR A 347 29.08 13.97 18.03
CA THR A 347 28.36 12.88 17.38
C THR A 347 27.61 13.44 16.18
N VAL A 348 27.74 12.79 15.04
CA VAL A 348 26.87 13.00 13.87
C VAL A 348 25.99 11.77 13.69
N GLU A 349 24.70 11.97 13.40
CA GLU A 349 23.76 10.86 13.16
C GLU A 349 23.68 10.61 11.65
N ALA A 350 23.85 9.36 11.23
CA ALA A 350 23.55 8.92 9.87
C ALA A 350 22.16 8.29 9.84
N LYS A 351 21.34 8.63 8.84
CA LYS A 351 19.97 8.11 8.68
C LYS A 351 19.65 7.82 7.21
N THR A 352 18.87 6.77 6.94
CA THR A 352 18.23 6.52 5.63
C THR A 352 16.71 6.51 5.79
N GLU A 353 15.99 7.05 4.81
CA GLU A 353 14.53 7.03 4.81
C GLU A 353 13.96 5.66 4.40
N THR A 354 14.78 4.76 3.84
CA THR A 354 14.36 3.40 3.53
C THR A 354 14.14 2.59 4.80
N THR A 355 12.86 2.41 5.16
CA THR A 355 12.45 1.62 6.32
C THR A 355 12.95 0.17 6.19
N GLY A 356 13.57 -0.35 7.25
CA GLY A 356 14.13 -1.71 7.27
C GLY A 356 15.53 -1.84 6.64
N ALA A 357 16.02 -0.81 5.94
CA ALA A 357 17.42 -0.77 5.50
C ALA A 357 18.35 -0.44 6.68
N ARG A 358 19.55 -0.98 6.61
CA ARG A 358 20.65 -0.83 7.56
C ARG A 358 21.72 0.08 6.95
N ILE A 359 22.49 0.75 7.80
CA ILE A 359 23.62 1.61 7.45
C ILE A 359 24.89 0.90 7.90
N LEU A 360 25.78 0.63 6.96
CA LEU A 360 27.12 0.12 7.20
C LEU A 360 28.14 1.16 6.77
N GLY A 361 29.31 1.18 7.37
CA GLY A 361 30.31 2.16 6.96
C GLY A 361 31.62 2.08 7.71
N LYS A 362 32.52 2.98 7.32
CA LYS A 362 33.84 3.14 7.91
C LYS A 362 34.12 4.60 8.19
N LEU A 363 34.83 4.84 9.27
CA LEU A 363 35.32 6.15 9.64
C LEU A 363 36.83 6.25 9.37
N PHE A 364 37.24 7.32 8.71
CA PHE A 364 38.63 7.62 8.42
C PHE A 364 39.01 8.98 9.00
N ARG A 365 40.28 9.09 9.41
CA ARG A 365 40.92 10.31 9.89
C ARG A 365 42.07 10.68 8.96
N LYS A 366 42.20 11.94 8.58
CA LYS A 366 43.31 12.43 7.75
C LYS A 366 44.58 12.63 8.58
N ILE A 367 45.70 12.05 8.15
CA ILE A 367 47.03 12.20 8.77
C ILE A 367 48.04 12.44 7.64
N SER A 368 48.78 13.56 7.68
CA SER A 368 49.82 13.88 6.70
C SER A 368 49.41 13.69 5.23
N SER A 369 48.18 14.09 4.90
CA SER A 369 47.51 13.98 3.58
C SER A 369 46.90 12.62 3.22
N GLU A 370 47.05 11.58 4.05
CA GLU A 370 46.47 10.25 3.82
C GLU A 370 45.26 9.97 4.73
N TRP A 371 44.27 9.24 4.21
CA TRP A 371 43.10 8.80 4.97
C TRP A 371 43.39 7.48 5.68
N ASN A 372 43.42 7.52 7.01
CA ASN A 372 43.70 6.37 7.86
C ASN A 372 42.40 5.90 8.54
N GLU A 373 42.09 4.60 8.44
CA GLU A 373 40.91 4.02 9.09
C GLU A 373 41.03 4.10 10.62
N VAL A 374 39.93 4.40 11.30
CA VAL A 374 39.87 4.45 12.77
C VAL A 374 39.53 3.04 13.28
N GLY A 375 40.50 2.40 13.95
CA GLY A 375 40.64 0.94 14.09
C GLY A 375 39.50 0.14 14.76
N ASP A 376 38.53 0.77 15.43
CA ASP A 376 37.40 0.09 16.10
C ASP A 376 36.01 0.59 15.65
N THR A 377 35.92 1.47 14.64
CA THR A 377 34.67 2.17 14.27
C THR A 377 34.05 1.60 12.99
N ASN A 378 33.66 0.32 13.01
CA ASN A 378 32.71 -0.17 12.01
C ASN A 378 31.35 0.47 12.30
N ILE A 379 30.89 1.33 11.40
CA ILE A 379 29.58 1.96 11.50
C ILE A 379 28.56 0.89 11.13
N ASN A 380 27.65 0.57 12.05
CA ASN A 380 26.59 -0.42 11.83
C ASN A 380 25.34 -0.04 12.63
N SER A 381 24.23 0.20 11.94
CA SER A 381 22.95 0.54 12.57
C SER A 381 22.18 -0.66 13.13
N GLY A 382 22.67 -1.89 12.98
CA GLY A 382 21.93 -3.09 13.37
C GLY A 382 20.68 -3.24 12.50
N THR A 383 19.50 -3.37 13.12
CA THR A 383 18.20 -3.39 12.41
C THR A 383 17.57 -2.00 12.25
N SER A 384 18.22 -0.96 12.78
CA SER A 384 17.76 0.43 12.69
C SER A 384 18.12 1.04 11.33
N ASN A 385 17.36 2.04 10.89
CA ASN A 385 17.68 2.87 9.73
C ASN A 385 18.54 4.10 10.08
N LYS A 386 19.08 4.15 11.30
CA LYS A 386 19.95 5.24 11.78
C LYS A 386 21.06 4.77 12.73
N VAL A 387 22.17 5.50 12.76
CA VAL A 387 23.35 5.21 13.60
C VAL A 387 24.12 6.48 13.97
N ASP A 388 24.54 6.56 15.23
CA ASP A 388 25.37 7.65 15.75
C ASP A 388 26.86 7.38 15.51
N ILE A 389 27.59 8.39 15.05
CA ILE A 389 29.01 8.31 14.69
C ILE A 389 29.77 9.36 15.49
N ARG A 390 30.65 8.90 16.37
CA ARG A 390 31.46 9.76 17.25
C ARG A 390 32.75 10.20 16.56
N LEU A 391 32.99 11.52 16.51
CA LEU A 391 34.23 12.12 15.98
C LEU A 391 34.98 12.86 17.10
N THR A 392 36.29 12.65 17.23
CA THR A 392 37.12 13.29 18.27
C THR A 392 37.83 14.54 17.75
N ALA A 393 37.92 15.58 18.56
CA ALA A 393 38.77 16.74 18.29
C ALA A 393 40.26 16.42 18.52
N PRO A 394 41.18 17.18 17.88
CA PRO A 394 42.59 17.12 18.21
C PRO A 394 42.87 17.56 19.65
N SER A 395 44.03 17.19 20.18
CA SER A 395 44.48 17.58 21.52
C SER A 395 44.78 19.08 21.63
N ASN A 396 45.29 19.68 20.56
CA ASN A 396 45.78 21.07 20.55
C ASN A 396 44.66 22.02 20.13
N LEU A 397 44.49 23.13 20.88
CA LEU A 397 43.53 24.19 20.57
C LEU A 397 43.77 24.77 19.17
N GLY A 398 42.69 25.08 18.45
CA GLY A 398 42.71 25.66 17.12
C GLY A 398 43.08 24.70 15.99
N HIS A 399 43.66 23.54 16.31
CA HIS A 399 43.97 22.50 15.32
C HIS A 399 42.71 21.81 14.83
N GLU A 400 42.79 21.24 13.64
CA GLU A 400 41.70 20.59 12.94
C GLU A 400 42.05 19.14 12.63
N ILE A 401 41.06 18.26 12.73
CA ILE A 401 41.12 16.92 12.17
C ILE A 401 40.04 16.83 11.11
N GLU A 402 40.42 16.43 9.90
CA GLU A 402 39.45 16.06 8.88
C GLU A 402 39.09 14.57 9.02
N TYR A 403 37.79 14.31 9.04
CA TYR A 403 37.19 12.99 9.02
C TYR A 403 36.51 12.75 7.68
N LYS A 404 36.64 11.53 7.19
CA LYS A 404 35.86 11.01 6.08
C LYS A 404 35.01 9.87 6.60
N ILE A 405 33.70 9.99 6.43
CA ILE A 405 32.71 9.02 6.83
C ILE A 405 32.20 8.37 5.55
N SER A 406 32.50 7.09 5.35
CA SER A 406 32.02 6.33 4.20
C SER A 406 30.84 5.47 4.64
N LEU A 407 29.66 5.71 4.10
CA LEU A 407 28.41 5.05 4.47
C LEU A 407 27.78 4.36 3.26
N THR A 408 27.34 3.13 3.46
CA THR A 408 26.60 2.33 2.49
C THR A 408 25.30 1.88 3.15
N THR A 409 24.18 2.11 2.48
CA THR A 409 22.87 1.63 2.91
C THR A 409 22.56 0.27 2.26
N GLY A 410 21.82 -0.59 2.95
CA GLY A 410 21.50 -1.93 2.46
C GLY A 410 21.07 -2.87 3.58
N GLY A 411 21.52 -4.12 3.55
CA GLY A 411 21.19 -5.13 4.56
C GLY A 411 20.42 -6.31 3.99
N GLU A 412 19.90 -7.17 4.87
CA GLU A 412 19.18 -8.38 4.46
C GLU A 412 17.98 -8.01 3.57
N GLY A 413 17.93 -8.60 2.37
CA GLY A 413 16.90 -8.32 1.37
C GLY A 413 17.13 -7.07 0.50
N PHE A 414 18.12 -6.22 0.80
CA PHE A 414 18.46 -5.07 -0.04
C PHE A 414 19.71 -5.32 -0.87
N ALA A 415 19.78 -4.69 -2.04
CA ALA A 415 21.01 -4.60 -2.81
C ALA A 415 22.00 -3.67 -2.10
N ALA A 416 23.30 -3.91 -2.26
CA ALA A 416 24.31 -3.02 -1.71
C ALA A 416 24.16 -1.61 -2.31
N GLY A 417 23.98 -0.61 -1.44
CA GLY A 417 23.97 0.80 -1.80
C GLY A 417 25.30 1.28 -2.37
N THR A 418 25.31 2.49 -2.91
CA THR A 418 26.58 3.15 -3.26
C THR A 418 27.14 3.78 -2.00
N ALA A 419 28.44 3.58 -1.76
CA ALA A 419 29.10 4.27 -0.67
C ALA A 419 29.03 5.78 -0.89
N LYS A 420 28.42 6.49 0.07
CA LYS A 420 28.47 7.95 0.18
C LYS A 420 29.59 8.33 1.12
N GLU A 421 30.33 9.35 0.72
CA GLU A 421 31.37 9.92 1.54
C GLU A 421 30.94 11.28 2.06
N PHE A 422 31.11 11.48 3.36
CA PHE A 422 30.92 12.76 4.03
C PHE A 422 32.22 13.20 4.66
N TYR A 423 32.51 14.48 4.58
CA TYR A 423 33.72 15.12 5.03
C TYR A 423 33.36 16.10 6.13
N VAL A 424 33.81 15.79 7.35
CA VAL A 424 33.57 16.61 8.53
C VAL A 424 34.92 17.03 9.09
N LYS A 425 35.09 18.32 9.33
CA LYS A 425 36.29 18.87 9.93
C LYS A 425 36.00 19.19 11.38
N VAL A 426 36.64 18.48 12.29
CA VAL A 426 36.50 18.72 13.72
C VAL A 426 37.66 19.57 14.19
N ARG A 427 37.38 20.82 14.52
CA ARG A 427 38.35 21.73 15.14
C ARG A 427 38.27 21.60 16.65
N ARG A 428 39.42 21.53 17.31
CA ARG A 428 39.48 21.71 18.76
C ARG A 428 39.23 23.19 19.01
N GLY A 429 37.96 23.53 19.25
CA GLY A 429 37.55 24.90 19.47
C GLY A 429 38.19 25.46 20.73
N THR A 430 38.44 26.75 20.74
CA THR A 430 38.71 27.47 21.99
C THR A 430 37.43 27.43 22.82
N VAL A 431 37.54 26.84 24.00
CA VAL A 431 36.43 26.72 24.94
C VAL A 431 36.72 27.67 26.08
N LEU A 432 35.83 28.63 26.28
CA LEU A 432 35.84 29.46 27.45
C LEU A 432 34.68 29.02 28.34
N GLU A 433 35.00 28.61 29.57
CA GLU A 433 33.98 28.46 30.60
C GLU A 433 33.82 29.80 31.33
N ILE A 434 32.59 30.29 31.41
CA ILE A 434 32.22 31.47 32.18
C ILE A 434 31.26 31.01 33.26
N LYS A 435 31.66 31.20 34.51
CA LYS A 435 30.88 30.79 35.68
C LYS A 435 30.13 31.98 36.24
N SER A 436 28.95 31.74 36.79
CA SER A 436 28.22 32.75 37.59
C SER A 436 29.04 33.33 38.75
N THR A 437 30.05 32.61 39.25
CA THR A 437 30.99 33.07 40.29
C THR A 437 32.09 34.00 39.77
N ASP A 438 32.24 34.13 38.46
CA ASP A 438 33.25 35.00 37.87
C ASP A 438 32.87 36.48 38.05
N SER A 439 33.80 37.29 38.55
CA SER A 439 33.61 38.75 38.60
C SER A 439 33.30 39.29 37.20
N GLY A 440 32.14 39.91 37.04
CA GLY A 440 31.67 40.46 35.77
C GLY A 440 31.37 39.41 34.70
N ALA A 441 30.90 38.20 35.07
CA ALA A 441 30.61 37.09 34.17
C ALA A 441 29.85 37.49 32.89
N TRP A 442 28.79 38.31 33.00
CA TRP A 442 28.04 38.82 31.84
C TRP A 442 28.90 39.65 30.89
N ASN A 443 29.70 40.59 31.43
CA ASN A 443 30.59 41.43 30.63
C ASN A 443 31.70 40.62 29.95
N LYS A 444 32.17 39.55 30.60
CA LYS A 444 33.09 38.60 29.97
C LYS A 444 32.43 37.89 28.80
N LEU A 445 31.21 37.40 28.97
CA LEU A 445 30.44 36.75 27.90
C LEU A 445 30.21 37.72 26.73
N LYS A 446 29.72 38.92 27.01
CA LYS A 446 29.51 39.99 26.03
C LYS A 446 30.78 40.28 25.24
N THR A 447 31.88 40.54 25.94
CA THR A 447 33.19 40.81 25.33
C THR A 447 33.65 39.68 24.42
N GLU A 448 33.46 38.44 24.85
CA GLU A 448 33.90 37.27 24.09
C GLU A 448 33.07 37.05 22.82
N VAL A 449 31.74 37.23 22.92
CA VAL A 449 30.83 37.10 21.77
C VAL A 449 31.09 38.21 20.75
N GLU A 450 31.28 39.45 21.22
CA GLU A 450 31.43 40.65 20.39
C GLU A 450 32.82 40.86 19.80
N ASN A 451 33.82 40.07 20.20
CA ASN A 451 35.21 40.27 19.78
C ASN A 451 35.37 40.15 18.24
N PRO A 452 35.65 41.26 17.53
CA PRO A 452 35.76 41.27 16.07
C PRO A 452 37.01 40.54 15.57
N SER A 453 38.01 40.35 16.43
CA SER A 453 39.26 39.63 16.12
C SER A 453 39.12 38.11 16.25
N GLY A 454 37.94 37.62 16.62
CA GLY A 454 37.68 36.21 16.93
C GLY A 454 37.91 35.91 18.42
N GLY A 455 36.87 35.43 19.09
CA GLY A 455 36.91 34.91 20.46
C GLY A 455 36.83 33.38 20.52
N ALA A 456 36.39 32.85 21.65
CA ALA A 456 36.10 31.45 21.88
C ALA A 456 35.08 30.97 20.86
N ASP A 457 35.37 29.84 20.22
CA ASP A 457 34.42 29.19 19.31
C ASP A 457 33.20 28.67 20.10
N ILE A 458 33.46 28.18 21.33
CA ILE A 458 32.45 27.66 22.25
C ILE A 458 32.57 28.38 23.58
N ILE A 459 31.46 28.93 24.05
CA ILE A 459 31.36 29.51 25.38
C ILE A 459 30.43 28.63 26.20
N LYS A 460 30.97 28.03 27.27
CA LYS A 460 30.20 27.28 28.25
C LYS A 460 29.79 28.20 29.38
N ILE A 461 28.51 28.26 29.68
CA ILE A 461 28.01 28.98 30.83
C ILE A 461 27.63 28.00 31.93
N THR A 462 28.01 28.32 33.17
CA THR A 462 27.69 27.49 34.33
C THR A 462 27.04 28.33 35.43
N GLY A 463 25.84 27.94 35.82
CA GLY A 463 25.00 28.65 36.79
C GLY A 463 24.31 29.87 36.18
N LYS A 464 23.77 30.72 37.06
CA LYS A 464 22.96 31.89 36.69
C LYS A 464 23.83 33.14 36.52
N ILE A 465 24.05 33.57 35.28
CA ILE A 465 24.82 34.78 34.92
C ILE A 465 23.85 35.94 34.73
N LYS A 466 24.04 37.01 35.49
CA LYS A 466 23.11 38.15 35.56
C LYS A 466 23.64 39.38 34.80
N ALA A 467 22.80 40.05 34.02
CA ALA A 467 23.16 41.31 33.38
C ALA A 467 23.45 42.42 34.42
N PRO A 468 24.46 43.28 34.19
CA PRO A 468 24.90 44.26 35.18
C PRO A 468 24.06 45.55 35.17
N GLY A 469 23.25 45.78 34.13
CA GLY A 469 22.50 47.03 33.96
C GLY A 469 21.95 47.20 32.53
N PRO A 470 21.33 48.35 32.23
CA PRO A 470 20.76 48.63 30.91
C PRO A 470 21.83 48.73 29.81
N ASN A 471 21.42 48.57 28.55
CA ASN A 471 22.29 48.61 27.36
C ASN A 471 23.44 47.59 27.38
N ASN A 472 23.22 46.41 27.97
CA ASN A 472 24.20 45.33 28.06
C ASN A 472 23.79 44.10 27.23
N GLN A 473 22.95 44.28 26.22
CA GLN A 473 22.67 43.24 25.24
C GLN A 473 23.96 42.74 24.59
N ILE A 474 23.94 41.50 24.09
CA ILE A 474 25.08 40.86 23.44
C ILE A 474 24.89 40.90 21.93
N ASP A 475 25.73 41.65 21.23
CA ASP A 475 25.70 41.83 19.78
C ASP A 475 26.44 40.68 19.08
N VAL A 476 25.74 39.97 18.19
CA VAL A 476 26.29 38.81 17.49
C VAL A 476 26.64 39.16 16.04
N SER A 477 27.93 39.30 15.76
CA SER A 477 28.46 39.62 14.43
C SER A 477 29.39 38.54 13.86
N ARG A 478 29.64 37.46 14.61
CA ARG A 478 30.49 36.31 14.23
C ARG A 478 29.77 34.99 14.46
N THR A 479 30.40 33.91 14.02
CA THR A 479 29.96 32.55 14.37
C THR A 479 30.40 32.21 15.79
N VAL A 480 29.47 31.81 16.65
CA VAL A 480 29.74 31.37 18.02
C VAL A 480 28.69 30.36 18.51
N LYS A 481 29.14 29.39 19.33
CA LYS A 481 28.23 28.50 20.07
C LYS A 481 28.25 28.85 21.56
N ILE A 482 27.08 29.04 22.14
CA ILE A 482 26.92 29.20 23.60
C ILE A 482 26.13 28.01 24.11
N MET A 483 26.63 27.34 25.13
CA MET A 483 25.97 26.16 25.67
C MET A 483 26.01 26.09 27.20
N GLY A 484 24.93 25.56 27.77
CA GLY A 484 24.91 25.07 29.14
C GLY A 484 25.16 23.56 29.19
N SER A 485 25.29 23.06 30.42
CA SER A 485 25.25 21.64 30.75
C SER A 485 23.82 21.17 31.06
N ASN A 486 23.01 22.06 31.63
CA ASN A 486 21.62 21.80 32.02
C ASN A 486 20.81 23.10 31.95
N LYS A 487 19.81 23.12 31.07
CA LYS A 487 18.94 24.29 30.87
C LYS A 487 18.24 24.78 32.14
N ASN A 488 18.03 23.93 33.14
CA ASN A 488 17.37 24.33 34.39
C ASN A 488 18.29 25.08 35.38
N THR A 489 19.61 25.05 35.17
CA THR A 489 20.59 25.66 36.09
C THR A 489 21.53 26.65 35.42
N ASP A 490 21.74 26.50 34.11
CA ASP A 490 22.63 27.34 33.33
C ASP A 490 21.79 28.40 32.60
N ILE A 491 21.80 29.61 33.15
CA ILE A 491 20.81 30.65 32.89
C ILE A 491 21.51 31.96 32.54
N LEU A 492 21.12 32.58 31.42
CA LEU A 492 21.39 33.99 31.14
C LEU A 492 20.18 34.81 31.59
N ASP A 493 20.32 35.48 32.73
CA ASP A 493 19.28 36.31 33.33
C ASP A 493 19.59 37.79 33.05
N ALA A 494 18.79 38.44 32.21
CA ALA A 494 18.98 39.84 31.90
C ALA A 494 18.38 40.81 32.95
N ASP A 495 17.77 40.27 34.01
CA ASP A 495 17.32 40.99 35.22
C ASP A 495 16.39 42.18 34.94
N ASP A 496 15.57 42.06 33.89
CA ASP A 496 14.70 43.11 33.37
C ASP A 496 15.46 44.40 33.02
N LYS A 497 16.79 44.33 32.86
CA LYS A 497 17.62 45.51 32.57
C LYS A 497 17.86 45.70 31.08
N THR A 498 17.91 44.62 30.32
CA THR A 498 18.28 44.62 28.90
C THR A 498 17.70 43.40 28.21
N PHE A 499 17.76 43.34 26.88
CA PHE A 499 17.49 42.11 26.14
C PHE A 499 18.80 41.34 25.94
N ILE A 500 18.74 40.05 25.62
CA ILE A 500 19.92 39.19 25.74
C ILE A 500 20.77 39.24 24.47
N PHE A 501 20.19 38.92 23.30
CA PHE A 501 20.93 38.85 22.04
C PHE A 501 20.38 39.79 20.98
N ASN A 502 21.27 40.56 20.39
CA ASN A 502 21.04 41.34 19.18
C ASN A 502 21.75 40.65 18.01
N MET A 503 20.98 40.06 17.10
CA MET A 503 21.53 39.35 15.95
C MET A 503 21.90 40.34 14.83
N GLY A 504 23.20 40.50 14.62
CA GLY A 504 23.78 41.18 13.46
C GLY A 504 23.86 40.25 12.24
N LEU A 505 24.98 40.26 11.51
CA LEU A 505 25.25 39.34 10.40
C LEU A 505 25.90 38.00 10.84
N GLY A 506 25.98 37.77 12.16
CA GLY A 506 26.61 36.57 12.73
C GLY A 506 25.73 35.32 12.69
N VAL A 507 26.31 34.20 13.16
CA VAL A 507 25.62 32.91 13.30
C VAL A 507 25.73 32.43 14.75
N LEU A 508 24.59 32.35 15.45
CA LEU A 508 24.54 31.91 16.85
C LEU A 508 23.95 30.50 16.95
N THR A 509 24.63 29.63 17.69
CA THR A 509 24.04 28.37 18.16
C THR A 509 23.89 28.40 19.68
N LEU A 510 22.66 28.18 20.17
CA LEU A 510 22.36 28.02 21.59
C LEU A 510 22.00 26.56 21.89
N GLU A 511 22.53 26.00 22.97
CA GLU A 511 22.24 24.63 23.39
C GLU A 511 22.11 24.49 24.91
N LYS A 512 21.05 23.81 25.39
CA LYS A 512 20.90 23.37 26.79
C LYS A 512 21.08 24.47 27.85
N LEU A 513 20.50 25.64 27.60
CA LEU A 513 20.53 26.77 28.53
C LEU A 513 19.15 27.46 28.57
N THR A 514 18.97 28.34 29.55
CA THR A 514 17.79 29.21 29.64
C THR A 514 18.15 30.66 29.41
N LEU A 515 17.33 31.35 28.62
CA LEU A 515 17.30 32.80 28.47
C LEU A 515 16.13 33.34 29.28
N GLN A 516 16.37 34.24 30.23
CA GLN A 516 15.27 34.74 31.07
C GLN A 516 15.33 36.22 31.40
N ASN A 517 14.16 36.78 31.75
CA ASN A 517 13.97 38.16 32.22
C ASN A 517 14.64 39.19 31.31
N GLY A 518 14.59 38.95 30.01
CA GLY A 518 15.08 39.87 28.99
C GLY A 518 14.05 40.95 28.72
N LYS A 519 14.45 42.21 28.75
CA LYS A 519 13.58 43.37 28.51
C LYS A 519 14.15 44.27 27.43
N ASN A 520 13.51 44.35 26.26
CA ASN A 520 13.87 45.31 25.22
C ASN A 520 13.10 46.62 25.43
N PRO A 521 13.76 47.75 25.78
CA PRO A 521 13.08 49.01 26.03
C PRO A 521 12.74 49.80 24.75
N ASP A 522 13.15 49.32 23.57
CA ASP A 522 12.82 49.97 22.30
C ASP A 522 11.32 49.79 22.00
N THR A 523 10.60 50.89 21.81
CA THR A 523 9.15 50.90 21.57
C THR A 523 8.79 50.69 20.09
N VAL A 524 9.78 50.47 19.23
CA VAL A 524 9.61 50.19 17.79
C VAL A 524 10.17 48.81 17.44
N LYS A 525 11.24 48.38 18.12
CA LYS A 525 11.86 47.05 17.94
C LYS A 525 11.40 46.08 19.04
N GLY A 526 11.22 44.81 18.68
CA GLY A 526 10.80 43.78 19.63
C GLY A 526 11.92 42.90 20.20
N GLY A 527 11.54 41.80 20.85
CA GLY A 527 12.46 40.71 21.20
C GLY A 527 13.07 40.84 22.58
N GLY A 528 12.34 40.47 23.64
CA GLY A 528 12.83 40.59 25.01
C GLY A 528 14.05 39.71 25.29
N ALA A 529 14.11 38.50 24.73
CA ALA A 529 15.33 37.70 24.73
C ALA A 529 16.20 37.96 23.50
N ILE A 530 15.60 37.88 22.31
CA ILE A 530 16.32 37.84 21.03
C ILE A 530 15.67 38.81 20.06
N TYR A 531 16.46 39.73 19.54
CA TYR A 531 16.10 40.57 18.41
C TYR A 531 16.93 40.19 17.18
N SER A 532 16.28 39.93 16.05
CA SER A 532 16.91 39.61 14.77
C SER A 532 16.40 40.53 13.67
N GLY A 533 17.24 41.50 13.28
CA GLY A 533 16.86 42.54 12.31
C GLY A 533 17.77 42.74 11.12
N LEU A 534 18.76 41.88 10.99
CA LEU A 534 19.62 41.76 9.82
C LEU A 534 19.63 40.29 9.40
N SER A 535 20.30 39.96 8.30
CA SER A 535 20.38 38.61 7.74
C SER A 535 21.19 37.58 8.58
N GLY A 536 21.26 37.75 9.89
CA GLY A 536 21.87 36.80 10.83
C GLY A 536 21.04 35.54 11.00
N GLU A 537 21.71 34.45 11.37
CA GLU A 537 21.07 33.16 11.61
C GLU A 537 21.23 32.72 13.08
N LEU A 538 20.15 32.24 13.69
CA LEU A 538 20.19 31.61 15.02
C LEU A 538 19.60 30.21 14.95
N THR A 539 20.27 29.26 15.62
CA THR A 539 19.70 27.93 15.90
C THR A 539 19.71 27.69 17.40
N ALA A 540 18.55 27.41 18.00
CA ALA A 540 18.42 27.02 19.40
C ALA A 540 18.00 25.55 19.50
N VAL A 541 18.74 24.78 20.28
CA VAL A 541 18.52 23.33 20.48
C VAL A 541 18.35 23.04 21.96
N ASP A 542 17.18 22.53 22.35
CA ASP A 542 16.89 22.21 23.76
C ASP A 542 17.09 23.40 24.72
N VAL A 543 16.61 24.57 24.31
CA VAL A 543 16.69 25.84 25.06
C VAL A 543 15.35 26.15 25.72
N ILE A 544 15.36 26.95 26.78
CA ILE A 544 14.16 27.60 27.33
C ILE A 544 14.33 29.13 27.17
N ILE A 545 13.28 29.81 26.73
CA ILE A 545 13.17 31.26 26.77
C ILE A 545 11.98 31.59 27.66
N GLU A 546 12.20 32.32 28.77
CA GLU A 546 11.14 32.56 29.73
C GLU A 546 11.13 33.93 30.42
N GLY A 547 9.95 34.43 30.73
CA GLY A 547 9.81 35.67 31.50
C GLY A 547 10.35 36.92 30.81
N CYS A 548 10.46 36.93 29.48
CA CYS A 548 10.97 38.07 28.73
C CYS A 548 9.86 39.05 28.34
N ASP A 549 10.20 40.31 28.14
CA ASP A 549 9.29 41.45 27.95
C ASP A 549 9.77 42.37 26.81
N ALA A 550 8.87 42.83 25.95
CA ALA A 550 9.16 43.77 24.87
C ALA A 550 7.88 44.45 24.33
N GLU A 551 8.02 45.45 23.46
CA GLU A 551 6.87 46.00 22.72
C GLU A 551 6.21 44.91 21.83
N ASN A 552 7.03 44.23 21.02
CA ASN A 552 6.62 43.15 20.14
C ASN A 552 7.52 41.93 20.37
N GLY A 553 7.01 40.71 20.21
CA GLY A 553 7.86 39.51 20.30
C GLY A 553 8.46 39.34 21.69
N GLY A 554 7.64 39.10 22.71
CA GLY A 554 8.09 39.12 24.11
C GLY A 554 9.32 38.24 24.38
N GLY A 555 9.38 37.07 23.74
CA GLY A 555 10.59 36.27 23.65
C GLY A 555 11.49 36.68 22.48
N ILE A 556 10.97 36.53 21.24
CA ILE A 556 11.75 36.65 20.00
C ILE A 556 11.06 37.63 19.04
N TYR A 557 11.85 38.49 18.40
CA TYR A 557 11.44 39.30 17.27
C TYR A 557 12.34 39.04 16.06
N VAL A 558 11.77 38.64 14.92
CA VAL A 558 12.51 38.38 13.68
C VAL A 558 11.92 39.19 12.52
N HIS A 559 12.76 39.88 11.75
CA HIS A 559 12.38 40.64 10.55
C HIS A 559 13.59 40.83 9.62
N ASN A 560 13.40 41.46 8.45
CA ASN A 560 14.49 41.89 7.57
C ASN A 560 15.49 40.78 7.20
N HIS A 561 14.98 39.63 6.73
CA HIS A 561 15.79 38.45 6.34
C HIS A 561 16.52 37.75 7.51
N GLY A 562 16.23 38.13 8.74
CA GLY A 562 16.66 37.37 9.91
C GLY A 562 16.04 35.97 9.91
N LYS A 563 16.80 34.99 10.38
CA LYS A 563 16.39 33.58 10.34
C LYS A 563 16.63 32.89 11.67
N ILE A 564 15.55 32.45 12.29
CA ILE A 564 15.58 31.76 13.58
C ILE A 564 15.05 30.35 13.41
N ILE A 565 15.80 29.37 13.89
CA ILE A 565 15.43 27.95 13.87
C ILE A 565 15.40 27.43 15.31
N LEU A 566 14.26 26.92 15.74
CA LEU A 566 14.08 26.27 17.03
C LEU A 566 13.95 24.75 16.85
N ILE A 567 14.71 24.01 17.65
CA ILE A 567 14.67 22.54 17.72
C ILE A 567 14.46 22.17 19.19
N ASP A 568 13.35 21.52 19.48
CA ASP A 568 12.97 21.06 20.83
C ASP A 568 13.11 22.15 21.92
N THR A 569 12.84 23.40 21.54
CA THR A 569 12.98 24.59 22.39
C THR A 569 11.63 25.03 22.95
N GLU A 570 11.62 25.55 24.17
CA GLU A 570 10.44 26.05 24.86
C GLU A 570 10.46 27.58 24.97
N ILE A 571 9.35 28.25 24.66
CA ILE A 571 9.14 29.68 24.94
C ILE A 571 7.93 29.81 25.85
N LYS A 572 8.10 30.39 27.05
CA LYS A 572 7.01 30.48 28.03
C LYS A 572 7.04 31.70 28.94
N GLY A 573 5.87 32.18 29.33
CA GLY A 573 5.77 33.28 30.30
C GLY A 573 6.34 34.60 29.80
N CYS A 574 6.56 34.76 28.50
CA CYS A 574 6.99 36.02 27.90
C CYS A 574 5.79 36.94 27.65
N THR A 575 6.04 38.25 27.69
CA THR A 575 5.04 39.31 27.53
C THR A 575 5.43 40.23 26.37
N ALA A 576 4.48 40.54 25.49
CA ALA A 576 4.58 41.66 24.56
C ALA A 576 3.48 42.68 24.89
N GLU A 577 3.81 43.98 24.89
CA GLU A 577 2.82 45.04 25.12
C GLU A 577 1.82 45.14 23.95
N ALA A 578 2.29 44.94 22.71
CA ALA A 578 1.48 44.88 21.50
C ALA A 578 1.29 43.44 21.03
N ASP A 579 2.18 42.91 20.20
CA ASP A 579 1.93 41.69 19.42
C ASP A 579 3.01 40.62 19.59
N GLY A 580 2.61 39.35 19.49
CA GLY A 580 3.54 38.22 19.50
C GLY A 580 4.12 37.94 20.89
N GLY A 581 3.30 37.56 21.87
CA GLY A 581 3.75 37.38 23.27
C GLY A 581 4.97 36.46 23.39
N GLY A 582 4.99 35.34 22.67
CA GLY A 582 6.17 34.51 22.50
C GLY A 582 7.08 35.00 21.39
N VAL A 583 6.55 35.08 20.17
CA VAL A 583 7.31 35.38 18.95
C VAL A 583 6.57 36.35 18.05
N TYR A 584 7.30 37.32 17.49
CA TYR A 584 6.84 38.17 16.39
C TYR A 584 7.67 37.90 15.14
N VAL A 585 6.99 37.55 14.04
CA VAL A 585 7.58 37.28 12.73
C VAL A 585 7.18 38.40 11.77
N GLY A 586 8.09 39.37 11.59
CA GLY A 586 7.91 40.50 10.70
C GLY A 586 8.21 40.18 9.23
N VAL A 587 7.88 41.14 8.36
CA VAL A 587 8.10 41.08 6.91
C VAL A 587 9.52 40.63 6.55
N ASN A 588 9.63 39.70 5.59
CA ASN A 588 10.86 39.02 5.16
C ASN A 588 11.63 38.26 6.27
N GLY A 589 11.10 38.14 7.49
CA GLY A 589 11.69 37.33 8.54
C GLY A 589 11.25 35.87 8.44
N THR A 590 12.16 34.94 8.72
CA THR A 590 11.85 33.51 8.75
C THR A 590 11.98 32.96 10.16
N PHE A 591 10.88 32.43 10.68
CA PHE A 591 10.84 31.67 11.93
C PHE A 591 10.47 30.23 11.65
N LYS A 592 11.34 29.30 12.05
CA LYS A 592 11.16 27.87 11.84
C LYS A 592 11.21 27.11 13.14
N MET A 593 10.25 26.22 13.37
CA MET A 593 10.17 25.40 14.57
C MET A 593 10.01 23.92 14.23
N HIS A 594 10.91 23.11 14.77
CA HIS A 594 11.03 21.67 14.56
C HIS A 594 11.02 20.94 15.90
N GLY A 595 9.84 20.77 16.50
CA GLY A 595 9.71 20.32 17.89
C GLY A 595 9.65 21.47 18.90
N GLY A 596 9.37 21.17 20.16
CA GLY A 596 9.28 22.15 21.25
C GLY A 596 7.87 22.73 21.49
N THR A 597 7.75 23.70 22.40
CA THR A 597 6.46 24.33 22.74
C THR A 597 6.55 25.86 22.94
N ILE A 598 5.62 26.63 22.39
CA ILE A 598 5.42 28.06 22.71
C ILE A 598 4.11 28.19 23.49
N LYS A 599 4.15 28.54 24.78
CA LYS A 599 2.96 28.47 25.66
C LYS A 599 2.99 29.46 26.83
N ASN A 600 1.84 29.77 27.42
CA ASN A 600 1.70 30.65 28.58
C ASN A 600 2.32 32.06 28.39
N ASN A 601 2.42 32.56 27.17
CA ASN A 601 2.86 33.92 26.88
C ASN A 601 1.65 34.87 26.77
N THR A 602 1.88 36.18 26.83
CA THR A 602 0.84 37.22 26.85
C THR A 602 1.13 38.34 25.86
N SER A 603 0.11 38.77 25.11
CA SER A 603 0.10 39.94 24.22
C SER A 603 -1.35 40.31 23.88
N ILE A 604 -1.55 41.38 23.11
CA ILE A 604 -2.85 41.76 22.54
C ILE A 604 -3.22 40.77 21.44
N LEU A 605 -2.36 40.63 20.41
CA LEU A 605 -2.56 39.68 19.31
C LEU A 605 -1.43 38.65 19.28
N GLY A 606 -1.78 37.41 18.92
CA GLY A 606 -0.81 36.33 18.73
C GLY A 606 -0.03 36.03 20.01
N LYS A 607 -0.72 35.59 21.07
CA LYS A 607 -0.09 35.33 22.37
C LYS A 607 1.07 34.35 22.24
N GLY A 608 0.90 33.31 21.42
CA GLY A 608 1.99 32.43 21.05
C GLY A 608 2.90 33.08 20.00
N VAL A 609 2.37 33.27 18.79
CA VAL A 609 3.10 33.78 17.63
C VAL A 609 2.25 34.81 16.90
N TYR A 610 2.85 35.92 16.47
CA TYR A 610 2.28 36.87 15.51
C TYR A 610 3.05 36.77 14.20
N VAL A 611 2.34 36.64 13.07
CA VAL A 611 2.93 36.60 11.73
C VAL A 611 2.42 37.78 10.92
N GLN A 612 3.32 38.68 10.56
CA GLN A 612 3.00 39.95 9.91
C GLN A 612 2.70 39.79 8.42
N GLY A 613 1.64 40.45 7.95
CA GLY A 613 1.28 40.56 6.54
C GLY A 613 2.04 41.70 5.87
N SER A 614 2.52 41.50 4.63
CA SER A 614 3.23 42.54 3.90
C SER A 614 2.26 43.53 3.25
N THR A 615 2.23 44.78 3.73
CA THR A 615 1.45 45.87 3.12
C THR A 615 2.05 46.39 1.80
N VAL A 616 3.27 45.96 1.45
CA VAL A 616 3.96 46.30 0.20
C VAL A 616 3.92 45.10 -0.76
N TYR A 617 3.50 45.34 -2.01
CA TYR A 617 3.22 44.27 -2.97
C TYR A 617 4.43 43.41 -3.38
N LEU A 618 5.66 43.89 -3.19
CA LEU A 618 6.89 43.21 -3.63
C LEU A 618 7.66 42.52 -2.50
N THR A 619 7.24 42.67 -1.25
CA THR A 619 7.87 42.02 -0.09
C THR A 619 7.08 40.80 0.37
N GLN A 620 7.77 39.85 0.97
CA GLN A 620 7.18 38.63 1.48
C GLN A 620 6.63 38.88 2.89
N ASP A 621 5.48 38.29 3.19
CA ASP A 621 4.96 38.22 4.56
C ASP A 621 6.00 37.61 5.52
N GLY A 622 5.77 37.73 6.82
CA GLY A 622 6.49 36.91 7.79
C GLY A 622 6.32 35.42 7.46
N GLU A 623 7.42 34.68 7.50
CA GLU A 623 7.41 33.25 7.16
C GLU A 623 7.49 32.42 8.43
N PHE A 624 6.37 31.77 8.79
CA PHE A 624 6.32 30.83 9.91
C PHE A 624 6.21 29.38 9.42
N ILE A 625 7.27 28.61 9.65
CA ILE A 625 7.38 27.22 9.21
C ILE A 625 7.34 26.28 10.42
N MET A 626 6.44 25.30 10.39
CA MET A 626 6.27 24.29 11.45
C MET A 626 6.56 22.87 10.93
N GLY A 627 7.21 22.06 11.76
CA GLY A 627 7.49 20.65 11.46
C GLY A 627 7.77 19.78 12.69
N GLY A 628 7.74 18.46 12.53
CA GLY A 628 7.95 17.49 13.61
C GLY A 628 6.97 17.66 14.78
N GLU A 629 7.49 17.65 16.01
CA GLU A 629 6.70 17.79 17.25
C GLU A 629 6.36 19.25 17.62
N ALA A 630 6.51 20.20 16.71
CA ALA A 630 6.27 21.63 16.99
C ALA A 630 4.83 21.87 17.48
N CYS A 631 4.68 22.70 18.51
CA CYS A 631 3.41 22.98 19.16
C CYS A 631 3.34 24.42 19.68
N VAL A 632 2.30 25.15 19.30
CA VAL A 632 1.94 26.46 19.87
C VAL A 632 0.69 26.26 20.74
N GLY A 633 0.80 26.67 21.99
CA GLY A 633 -0.24 26.55 23.00
C GLY A 633 -0.12 25.33 23.92
N LYS A 634 -0.82 25.41 25.05
CA LYS A 634 -1.03 24.30 25.98
C LYS A 634 -2.35 23.59 25.65
N TRP A 635 -2.25 22.35 25.17
CA TRP A 635 -3.40 21.56 24.73
C TRP A 635 -3.80 20.48 25.73
N GLU A 636 -5.08 20.44 26.09
CA GLU A 636 -5.69 19.37 26.89
C GLU A 636 -6.97 18.91 26.18
N ASN A 637 -7.09 17.61 25.88
CA ASN A 637 -8.24 17.01 25.17
C ASN A 637 -8.65 17.75 23.88
N GLY A 638 -7.67 18.25 23.12
CA GLY A 638 -7.91 18.97 21.87
C GLY A 638 -8.36 20.43 22.03
N THR A 639 -8.36 20.98 23.24
CA THR A 639 -8.72 22.37 23.55
C THR A 639 -7.51 23.16 24.04
N LEU A 640 -7.35 24.38 23.53
CA LEU A 640 -6.30 25.32 23.92
C LEU A 640 -6.61 25.95 25.29
N GLN A 641 -5.71 25.79 26.26
CA GLN A 641 -5.94 26.17 27.67
C GLN A 641 -5.38 27.55 28.04
N ASP A 642 -4.24 27.92 27.45
CA ASP A 642 -3.49 29.13 27.78
C ASP A 642 -3.73 30.28 26.79
N GLY A 643 -4.61 30.07 25.81
CA GLY A 643 -4.94 31.04 24.77
C GLY A 643 -3.76 31.43 23.88
N ASN A 644 -2.65 30.69 23.91
CA ASN A 644 -1.48 30.95 23.06
C ASN A 644 -1.77 30.47 21.63
N ASP A 645 -2.24 31.40 20.82
CA ASP A 645 -2.61 31.27 19.43
C ASP A 645 -1.49 31.73 18.48
N VAL A 646 -1.71 31.48 17.19
CA VAL A 646 -0.93 32.03 16.08
C VAL A 646 -1.81 33.04 15.37
N TYR A 647 -1.47 34.32 15.49
CA TYR A 647 -2.18 35.40 14.81
C TYR A 647 -1.62 35.62 13.41
N LEU A 648 -2.50 35.71 12.43
CA LEU A 648 -2.17 35.92 11.02
C LEU A 648 -2.72 37.27 10.57
N ASP A 649 -1.82 38.20 10.35
CA ASP A 649 -2.07 39.59 9.92
C ASP A 649 -2.40 39.67 8.42
N GLU A 650 -3.12 40.72 8.02
CA GLU A 650 -3.56 40.97 6.65
C GLU A 650 -2.46 41.63 5.82
N GLY A 651 -2.04 40.94 4.76
CA GLY A 651 -1.13 41.49 3.75
C GLY A 651 -1.87 42.17 2.60
N SER A 652 -1.12 42.85 1.73
CA SER A 652 -1.64 43.52 0.53
C SER A 652 -2.31 42.59 -0.50
N ARG A 653 -2.18 41.27 -0.34
CA ARG A 653 -2.72 40.25 -1.26
C ARG A 653 -3.68 39.28 -0.58
N SER A 654 -3.36 38.87 0.64
CA SER A 654 -4.05 37.86 1.43
C SER A 654 -3.54 37.89 2.86
N LEU A 655 -4.15 37.10 3.75
CA LEU A 655 -3.59 36.81 5.06
C LEU A 655 -2.17 36.22 4.96
N ALA A 656 -1.35 36.51 5.97
CA ALA A 656 -0.21 35.68 6.32
C ALA A 656 -0.66 34.23 6.60
N ARG A 657 0.27 33.29 6.58
CA ARG A 657 -0.06 31.85 6.65
C ARG A 657 1.00 31.05 7.39
N ILE A 658 0.58 29.88 7.87
CA ILE A 658 1.48 28.87 8.42
C ILE A 658 1.90 27.94 7.29
N GLU A 659 3.21 27.67 7.19
CA GLU A 659 3.77 26.69 6.27
C GLU A 659 4.17 25.40 7.00
N ILE A 660 3.75 24.25 6.45
CA ILE A 660 4.11 22.92 6.95
C ILE A 660 5.33 22.42 6.18
N ASP A 661 6.41 22.12 6.91
CA ASP A 661 7.65 21.60 6.34
C ASP A 661 7.46 20.17 5.81
N LYS A 662 7.52 20.00 4.49
CA LYS A 662 7.43 18.68 3.84
C LYS A 662 8.55 17.73 4.24
N GLY A 663 9.77 18.25 4.45
CA GLY A 663 10.94 17.46 4.82
C GLY A 663 10.89 16.97 6.27
N LYS A 664 10.06 17.61 7.11
CA LYS A 664 9.81 17.20 8.48
C LYS A 664 8.35 17.47 8.88
N PRO A 665 7.37 16.70 8.35
CA PRO A 665 5.96 17.01 8.54
C PRO A 665 5.54 16.98 10.02
N ILE A 666 4.45 17.67 10.35
CA ILE A 666 3.96 17.77 11.73
C ILE A 666 3.46 16.40 12.21
N THR A 667 4.05 15.90 13.28
CA THR A 667 3.67 14.64 13.94
C THR A 667 2.70 14.84 15.10
N LYS A 668 2.63 16.06 15.67
CA LYS A 668 1.72 16.38 16.78
C LYS A 668 0.24 16.22 16.42
N SER A 669 -0.57 15.78 17.38
CA SER A 669 -2.02 15.62 17.21
C SER A 669 -2.77 16.96 17.16
N LYS A 670 -2.29 17.95 17.91
CA LYS A 670 -2.68 19.36 17.82
C LYS A 670 -1.43 20.22 17.78
N ALA A 671 -1.35 21.10 16.78
CA ALA A 671 -0.15 21.88 16.49
C ALA A 671 -0.33 23.36 16.85
N ALA A 672 -1.44 23.99 16.48
CA ALA A 672 -1.71 25.39 16.79
C ALA A 672 -3.20 25.75 16.69
N CYS A 673 -3.59 26.85 17.34
CA CYS A 673 -4.85 27.55 17.11
C CYS A 673 -4.55 28.80 16.29
N ILE A 674 -5.27 29.01 15.20
CA ILE A 674 -5.07 30.12 14.28
C ILE A 674 -6.10 31.20 14.58
N THR A 675 -5.63 32.44 14.71
CA THR A 675 -6.45 33.64 14.80
C THR A 675 -6.17 34.50 13.58
N PRO A 676 -7.00 34.45 12.53
CA PRO A 676 -6.85 35.35 11.40
C PRO A 676 -7.31 36.76 11.81
N GLU A 677 -6.66 37.79 11.26
CA GLU A 677 -7.12 39.18 11.41
C GLU A 677 -8.49 39.38 10.76
N SER A 678 -8.65 38.88 9.53
CA SER A 678 -9.90 38.94 8.79
C SER A 678 -10.48 37.53 8.57
N TYR A 679 -11.75 37.36 8.93
CA TYR A 679 -12.47 36.10 8.80
C TYR A 679 -13.20 36.03 7.46
N GLY A 680 -12.51 35.53 6.43
CA GLY A 680 -13.05 35.36 5.07
C GLY A 680 -13.14 33.90 4.65
N ALA A 681 -14.30 33.45 4.16
CA ALA A 681 -14.40 32.10 3.61
C ALA A 681 -13.57 31.99 2.31
N GLY A 682 -12.68 31.00 2.25
CA GLY A 682 -11.74 30.82 1.13
C GLY A 682 -10.35 31.43 1.35
N GLU A 683 -10.15 32.19 2.43
CA GLU A 683 -8.83 32.72 2.79
C GLU A 683 -7.87 31.58 3.16
N THR A 684 -6.67 31.60 2.60
CA THR A 684 -5.66 30.54 2.81
C THR A 684 -4.82 30.85 4.04
N VAL A 685 -4.92 30.01 5.07
CA VAL A 685 -4.20 30.17 6.34
C VAL A 685 -3.14 29.09 6.57
N LEU A 686 -3.14 28.05 5.74
CA LEU A 686 -2.25 26.89 5.86
C LEU A 686 -1.80 26.39 4.49
N MET A 687 -0.51 26.09 4.33
CA MET A 687 0.02 25.46 3.10
C MET A 687 1.20 24.52 3.37
N MET A 688 1.49 23.62 2.43
CA MET A 688 2.73 22.84 2.44
C MET A 688 3.88 23.64 1.83
N SER A 689 5.10 23.43 2.33
CA SER A 689 6.32 24.07 1.81
C SER A 689 6.66 23.74 0.35
N ASP A 690 6.12 22.62 -0.15
CA ASP A 690 6.26 22.17 -1.54
C ASP A 690 4.98 22.42 -2.36
N THR A 691 4.00 23.14 -1.81
CA THR A 691 2.67 23.42 -2.40
C THR A 691 1.76 22.19 -2.59
N SER A 692 2.13 21.02 -2.05
CA SER A 692 1.24 19.85 -2.03
C SER A 692 0.01 20.06 -1.12
N SER A 693 -0.98 19.17 -1.22
CA SER A 693 -2.22 19.27 -0.43
C SER A 693 -1.96 19.16 1.09
N VAL A 694 -2.65 19.98 1.87
CA VAL A 694 -2.58 19.98 3.35
C VAL A 694 -3.58 19.05 4.03
N LYS A 695 -4.40 18.32 3.27
CA LYS A 695 -5.53 17.50 3.76
C LYS A 695 -5.23 16.65 5.00
N ASP A 696 -4.05 16.03 5.06
CA ASP A 696 -3.68 15.15 6.17
C ASP A 696 -3.31 15.89 7.46
N TYR A 697 -3.23 17.22 7.42
CA TYR A 697 -2.78 18.07 8.52
C TYR A 697 -3.83 19.04 9.05
N VAL A 698 -4.90 19.31 8.31
CA VAL A 698 -5.92 20.33 8.68
C VAL A 698 -6.54 20.08 10.06
N ASN A 699 -6.70 18.81 10.44
CA ASN A 699 -7.26 18.41 11.73
C ASN A 699 -6.33 18.70 12.93
N LYS A 700 -5.05 18.99 12.70
CA LYS A 700 -4.07 19.37 13.72
C LYS A 700 -4.19 20.83 14.13
N PHE A 701 -4.91 21.63 13.36
CA PHE A 701 -5.14 23.04 13.62
C PHE A 701 -6.58 23.26 14.10
N THR A 702 -6.79 24.39 14.76
CA THR A 702 -8.13 24.93 15.07
C THR A 702 -8.14 26.40 14.71
N VAL A 703 -9.32 27.01 14.59
CA VAL A 703 -9.44 28.45 14.34
C VAL A 703 -10.22 29.06 15.50
N THR A 704 -9.76 30.21 16.00
CA THR A 704 -10.51 30.93 17.03
C THR A 704 -11.90 31.32 16.51
N PRO A 705 -12.94 31.29 17.35
CA PRO A 705 -14.24 31.79 16.95
C PRO A 705 -14.23 33.31 16.72
N GLU A 706 -14.95 33.77 15.70
CA GLU A 706 -15.21 35.17 15.46
C GLU A 706 -16.42 35.60 16.31
N THR A 707 -16.31 36.68 17.09
CA THR A 707 -17.44 37.19 17.87
C THR A 707 -17.75 38.63 17.47
N THR A 708 -18.86 38.81 16.74
CA THR A 708 -19.30 40.11 16.23
C THR A 708 -20.71 40.41 16.72
N GLY A 709 -20.91 41.56 17.35
CA GLY A 709 -22.23 42.01 17.82
C GLY A 709 -22.92 41.09 18.84
N GLY A 710 -22.16 40.31 19.63
CA GLY A 710 -22.69 39.34 20.59
C GLY A 710 -23.03 37.97 20.01
N SER A 711 -22.80 37.74 18.72
CA SER A 711 -22.93 36.44 18.06
C SER A 711 -21.56 35.82 17.80
N THR A 712 -21.40 34.53 18.11
CA THR A 712 -20.14 33.80 17.91
C THR A 712 -20.26 32.84 16.74
N GLN A 713 -19.38 32.99 15.76
CA GLN A 713 -19.22 32.14 14.58
C GLN A 713 -17.96 31.29 14.72
N THR A 714 -18.12 29.97 14.61
CA THR A 714 -16.98 29.04 14.69
C THR A 714 -16.41 28.77 13.31
N TRP A 715 -15.08 28.78 13.22
CA TRP A 715 -14.32 28.58 11.99
C TRP A 715 -13.48 27.29 12.02
N SER A 716 -13.10 26.79 10.85
CA SER A 716 -12.32 25.58 10.59
C SER A 716 -11.55 25.73 9.27
N ILE A 717 -10.68 24.79 8.96
CA ILE A 717 -9.82 24.79 7.77
C ILE A 717 -10.21 23.61 6.88
N ASP A 718 -10.40 23.84 5.58
CA ASP A 718 -10.71 22.79 4.60
C ASP A 718 -9.45 22.09 4.03
N ASP A 719 -9.65 21.05 3.20
CA ASP A 719 -8.58 20.24 2.60
C ASP A 719 -7.58 21.03 1.73
N ASN A 720 -7.90 22.27 1.36
CA ASN A 720 -7.03 23.19 0.60
C ASN A 720 -6.30 24.18 1.51
N GLY A 721 -6.51 24.13 2.83
CA GLY A 721 -5.91 25.06 3.78
C GLY A 721 -6.67 26.37 3.95
N GLN A 722 -7.95 26.41 3.56
CA GLN A 722 -8.76 27.62 3.54
C GLN A 722 -9.80 27.69 4.68
N LEU A 723 -10.11 28.90 5.15
CA LEU A 723 -11.08 29.16 6.22
C LEU A 723 -12.54 28.84 5.80
N THR A 724 -13.30 28.25 6.72
CA THR A 724 -14.75 27.97 6.59
C THR A 724 -15.45 27.95 7.96
N SER A 725 -16.70 28.44 8.08
CA SER A 725 -17.43 28.56 9.36
C SER A 725 -18.87 28.04 9.32
N HIS A 726 -19.46 27.69 10.48
CA HIS A 726 -20.87 27.25 10.60
C HIS A 726 -21.62 28.02 11.71
N THR A 727 -22.87 28.39 11.46
CA THR A 727 -23.83 28.93 12.44
C THR A 727 -24.53 27.80 13.18
N LYS A 728 -24.49 27.77 14.52
CA LYS A 728 -25.16 26.72 15.31
C LYS A 728 -26.65 27.03 15.48
N VAL A 729 -27.51 26.07 15.16
CA VAL A 729 -28.97 26.21 15.26
C VAL A 729 -29.55 24.94 15.86
N ARG A 730 -30.32 25.06 16.95
CA ARG A 730 -30.99 23.89 17.53
C ARG A 730 -32.06 23.35 16.59
N TYR A 731 -32.24 22.03 16.55
CA TYR A 731 -33.17 21.35 15.65
C TYR A 731 -34.63 21.85 15.78
N ASP A 732 -35.08 22.12 17.00
CA ASP A 732 -36.42 22.64 17.28
C ASP A 732 -36.62 24.08 16.78
N GLN A 733 -35.55 24.86 16.70
CA GLN A 733 -35.54 26.23 16.18
C GLN A 733 -35.16 26.33 14.70
N LEU A 734 -34.71 25.23 14.08
CA LEU A 734 -34.14 25.21 12.74
C LEU A 734 -35.06 25.82 11.69
N GLU A 735 -36.35 25.50 11.74
CA GLU A 735 -37.32 26.03 10.79
C GLU A 735 -37.51 27.55 10.93
N ALA A 736 -37.69 28.03 12.17
CA ALA A 736 -37.84 29.45 12.45
C ALA A 736 -36.59 30.23 12.00
N PHE A 737 -35.40 29.69 12.26
CA PHE A 737 -34.14 30.25 11.77
C PHE A 737 -34.10 30.32 10.24
N LEU A 738 -34.34 29.19 9.55
CA LEU A 738 -34.25 29.12 8.08
C LEU A 738 -35.23 30.05 7.36
N THR A 739 -36.40 30.31 7.96
CA THR A 739 -37.41 31.24 7.43
C THR A 739 -37.14 32.71 7.79
N SER A 740 -36.21 32.98 8.72
CA SER A 740 -35.87 34.34 9.15
C SER A 740 -35.30 35.20 8.01
N PRO A 741 -35.62 36.50 7.94
CA PRO A 741 -35.02 37.43 6.98
C PRO A 741 -33.51 37.66 7.21
N GLN A 742 -32.98 37.28 8.38
CA GLN A 742 -31.55 37.41 8.71
C GLN A 742 -30.66 36.36 8.02
N VAL A 743 -31.25 35.25 7.54
CA VAL A 743 -30.50 34.23 6.80
C VAL A 743 -30.25 34.72 5.37
N SER A 744 -28.98 34.75 4.97
CA SER A 744 -28.55 35.31 3.69
C SER A 744 -29.25 34.63 2.50
N SER A 745 -29.75 35.45 1.57
CA SER A 745 -30.37 34.98 0.33
C SER A 745 -29.35 34.74 -0.79
N THR A 746 -28.12 35.24 -0.65
CA THR A 746 -27.09 35.24 -1.69
C THR A 746 -25.91 34.31 -1.36
N ALA A 747 -25.46 34.35 -0.10
CA ALA A 747 -24.34 33.56 0.41
C ALA A 747 -24.75 32.11 0.76
N ILE A 748 -23.77 31.22 0.90
CA ILE A 748 -24.00 29.88 1.44
C ILE A 748 -24.10 30.00 2.96
N ASN A 749 -25.28 29.71 3.51
CA ASN A 749 -25.51 29.67 4.94
C ASN A 749 -25.03 28.32 5.47
N ARG A 750 -23.86 28.31 6.08
CA ARG A 750 -23.28 27.14 6.72
C ARG A 750 -23.90 26.99 8.11
N ILE A 751 -24.58 25.87 8.38
CA ILE A 751 -25.37 25.64 9.60
C ILE A 751 -24.96 24.32 10.24
N GLU A 752 -24.60 24.37 11.52
CA GLU A 752 -24.49 23.18 12.36
C GLU A 752 -25.80 23.00 13.13
N ILE A 753 -26.51 21.91 12.83
CA ILE A 753 -27.72 21.55 13.56
C ILE A 753 -27.29 20.97 14.91
N THR A 754 -27.86 21.48 15.99
CA THR A 754 -27.57 21.07 17.37
C THR A 754 -28.83 20.60 18.07
N GLY A 755 -28.70 20.03 19.27
CA GLY A 755 -29.82 19.42 19.99
C GLY A 755 -30.23 18.06 19.42
N GLU A 756 -31.23 17.45 20.03
CA GLU A 756 -31.71 16.12 19.65
C GLU A 756 -32.55 16.18 18.38
N ILE A 757 -32.18 15.38 17.38
CA ILE A 757 -32.98 15.12 16.19
C ILE A 757 -33.64 13.75 16.39
N PRO A 758 -34.98 13.66 16.51
CA PRO A 758 -35.66 12.38 16.66
C PRO A 758 -35.30 11.40 15.54
N GLN A 759 -35.06 10.13 15.87
CA GLN A 759 -34.58 9.13 14.90
C GLN A 759 -35.51 8.96 13.70
N ASN A 760 -36.82 9.03 13.92
CA ASN A 760 -37.84 8.98 12.87
C ASN A 760 -37.87 10.22 11.96
N HIS A 761 -37.08 11.26 12.25
CA HIS A 761 -36.99 12.45 11.41
C HIS A 761 -35.92 12.33 10.32
N PHE A 762 -35.12 11.26 10.31
CA PHE A 762 -34.09 11.01 9.30
C PHE A 762 -34.58 10.22 8.08
N ALA A 763 -35.74 9.56 8.16
CA ALA A 763 -36.26 8.74 7.07
C ALA A 763 -37.76 8.93 6.87
N SER A 764 -38.23 8.68 5.64
CA SER A 764 -39.65 8.67 5.28
C SER A 764 -39.93 7.60 4.23
N GLY A 765 -41.13 7.01 4.27
CA GLY A 765 -41.61 6.09 3.22
C GLY A 765 -42.06 6.79 1.94
N SER A 766 -42.31 8.11 1.98
CA SER A 766 -42.69 8.92 0.82
C SER A 766 -42.32 10.39 1.02
N GLY A 767 -41.71 11.02 0.02
CA GLY A 767 -41.30 12.43 0.10
C GLY A 767 -40.20 12.67 1.15
N ALA A 768 -39.84 13.94 1.37
CA ALA A 768 -38.77 14.29 2.31
C ALA A 768 -39.13 13.92 3.76
N SER A 769 -38.14 13.46 4.52
CA SER A 769 -38.24 13.26 5.96
C SER A 769 -38.59 14.55 6.72
N ALA A 770 -38.94 14.47 8.00
CA ALA A 770 -39.22 15.67 8.81
C ALA A 770 -38.02 16.64 8.89
N LEU A 771 -36.78 16.12 8.92
CA LEU A 771 -35.58 16.94 8.79
C LEU A 771 -35.53 17.61 7.40
N GLY A 772 -35.70 16.84 6.32
CA GLY A 772 -35.71 17.38 4.95
C GLY A 772 -36.77 18.45 4.72
N GLN A 773 -37.98 18.26 5.26
CA GLN A 773 -39.06 19.25 5.16
C GLN A 773 -38.68 20.59 5.83
N LYS A 774 -37.97 20.56 6.97
CA LYS A 774 -37.44 21.78 7.59
C LYS A 774 -36.41 22.47 6.70
N ILE A 775 -35.53 21.69 6.06
CA ILE A 775 -34.52 22.21 5.13
C ILE A 775 -35.18 22.87 3.90
N GLN A 776 -36.22 22.25 3.33
CA GLN A 776 -36.96 22.79 2.17
C GLN A 776 -37.61 24.16 2.46
N LYS A 777 -38.02 24.43 3.70
CA LYS A 777 -38.65 25.70 4.09
C LYS A 777 -37.71 26.92 3.98
N ALA A 778 -36.40 26.72 3.83
CA ALA A 778 -35.46 27.81 3.57
C ALA A 778 -35.65 28.45 2.16
N GLY A 779 -36.43 27.83 1.27
CA GLY A 779 -36.66 28.35 -0.07
C GLY A 779 -35.38 28.36 -0.91
N ALA A 780 -35.08 29.49 -1.55
CA ALA A 780 -33.91 29.63 -2.44
C ALA A 780 -32.56 29.84 -1.71
N LYS A 781 -32.57 29.96 -0.37
CA LYS A 781 -31.37 30.22 0.44
C LYS A 781 -30.43 29.02 0.43
N LYS A 782 -29.20 29.19 -0.03
CA LYS A 782 -28.19 28.11 -0.11
C LYS A 782 -27.75 27.67 1.28
N LEU A 783 -27.73 26.37 1.56
CA LEU A 783 -27.39 25.81 2.86
C LEU A 783 -26.26 24.79 2.78
N ALA A 784 -25.28 24.87 3.67
CA ALA A 784 -24.28 23.83 3.89
C ALA A 784 -24.44 23.32 5.32
N LEU A 785 -24.77 22.04 5.51
CA LEU A 785 -25.22 21.53 6.80
C LEU A 785 -24.19 20.63 7.48
N LYS A 786 -24.17 20.66 8.81
CA LYS A 786 -23.51 19.70 9.69
C LYS A 786 -24.52 19.16 10.69
N LEU A 787 -24.61 17.84 10.83
CA LEU A 787 -25.48 17.16 11.81
C LEU A 787 -24.75 17.01 13.16
N PRO A 788 -25.49 16.89 14.28
CA PRO A 788 -24.89 16.62 15.59
C PRO A 788 -23.94 15.41 15.55
N ALA A 789 -22.81 15.50 16.24
CA ALA A 789 -21.91 14.35 16.43
C ALA A 789 -22.56 13.30 17.37
N GLY A 790 -22.23 12.02 17.17
CA GLY A 790 -22.63 10.95 18.10
C GLY A 790 -24.10 10.51 18.04
N ILE A 791 -24.82 10.81 16.95
CA ILE A 791 -26.21 10.33 16.75
C ILE A 791 -26.21 8.79 16.71
N SER A 792 -26.79 8.16 17.74
CA SER A 792 -26.90 6.71 17.86
C SER A 792 -28.30 6.21 17.48
N GLY A 793 -28.39 4.98 16.97
CA GLY A 793 -29.64 4.29 16.65
C GLY A 793 -30.32 4.69 15.32
N VAL A 794 -29.76 5.63 14.56
CA VAL A 794 -30.24 5.93 13.19
C VAL A 794 -29.63 4.91 12.22
N THR A 795 -30.47 4.02 11.69
CA THR A 795 -30.07 2.97 10.74
C THR A 795 -30.47 3.26 9.29
N SER A 796 -31.40 4.19 9.06
CA SER A 796 -31.88 4.56 7.73
C SER A 796 -31.95 6.09 7.57
N MET A 797 -31.56 6.55 6.39
CA MET A 797 -31.79 7.93 5.90
C MET A 797 -32.60 7.92 4.60
N GLU A 798 -33.46 6.92 4.43
CA GLU A 798 -34.31 6.79 3.25
C GLU A 798 -35.15 8.06 3.03
N ASN A 799 -35.07 8.63 1.83
CA ASN A 799 -35.75 9.86 1.46
C ASN A 799 -35.46 11.08 2.37
N CYS A 800 -34.33 11.12 3.08
CA CYS A 800 -34.06 12.16 4.09
C CYS A 800 -34.17 13.60 3.55
N PHE A 801 -33.45 13.90 2.47
CA PHE A 801 -33.31 15.24 1.87
C PHE A 801 -33.91 15.32 0.47
N VAL A 802 -34.93 14.51 0.14
CA VAL A 802 -35.61 14.58 -1.17
C VAL A 802 -35.99 16.03 -1.50
N SER A 803 -35.69 16.48 -2.71
CA SER A 803 -35.97 17.81 -3.26
C SER A 803 -35.46 18.98 -2.41
N CYS A 804 -34.43 18.79 -1.57
CA CYS A 804 -33.73 19.88 -0.89
C CYS A 804 -32.79 20.61 -1.87
N SER A 805 -33.37 21.30 -2.85
CA SER A 805 -32.65 22.03 -3.92
C SER A 805 -31.73 23.13 -3.42
N ASN A 806 -31.93 23.55 -2.17
CA ASN A 806 -31.18 24.55 -1.46
C ASN A 806 -29.95 24.01 -0.72
N LEU A 807 -29.83 22.69 -0.55
CA LEU A 807 -28.69 22.04 0.08
C LEU A 807 -27.48 22.03 -0.87
N VAL A 808 -26.38 22.65 -0.46
CA VAL A 808 -25.09 22.76 -1.18
C VAL A 808 -24.11 21.69 -0.73
N SER A 809 -24.06 21.37 0.57
CA SER A 809 -23.22 20.30 1.12
C SER A 809 -23.78 19.76 2.43
N LEU A 810 -23.40 18.54 2.78
CA LEU A 810 -23.60 17.93 4.10
C LEU A 810 -22.24 17.41 4.60
N GLU A 811 -21.82 17.80 5.80
CA GLU A 811 -20.49 17.46 6.33
C GLU A 811 -20.41 16.01 6.80
N ASN A 812 -21.46 15.51 7.47
CA ASN A 812 -21.45 14.21 8.11
C ASN A 812 -22.80 13.47 7.99
N ILE A 813 -22.70 12.13 7.99
CA ILE A 813 -23.82 11.18 8.07
C ILE A 813 -23.65 10.36 9.36
N PRO A 814 -24.73 10.05 10.11
CA PRO A 814 -24.63 9.18 11.29
C PRO A 814 -23.99 7.82 10.95
N SER A 815 -23.03 7.38 11.75
CA SER A 815 -22.21 6.20 11.43
C SER A 815 -22.97 4.87 11.40
N GLY A 816 -24.14 4.80 12.04
CA GLY A 816 -25.00 3.61 12.07
C GLY A 816 -25.88 3.41 10.83
N VAL A 817 -25.87 4.34 9.87
CA VAL A 817 -26.73 4.28 8.69
C VAL A 817 -26.31 3.15 7.76
N THR A 818 -27.26 2.28 7.41
CA THR A 818 -27.08 1.17 6.45
C THR A 818 -27.91 1.34 5.18
N ASN A 819 -28.95 2.17 5.20
CA ASN A 819 -29.83 2.46 4.06
C ASN A 819 -29.86 3.96 3.74
N MET A 820 -29.49 4.32 2.51
CA MET A 820 -29.47 5.70 2.00
C MET A 820 -30.33 5.89 0.73
N LYS A 821 -31.31 5.01 0.52
CA LYS A 821 -32.21 5.10 -0.64
C LYS A 821 -32.81 6.50 -0.79
N ASN A 822 -32.68 7.11 -1.97
CA ASN A 822 -33.20 8.43 -2.33
C ASN A 822 -32.81 9.58 -1.38
N CYS A 823 -31.75 9.42 -0.57
CA CYS A 823 -31.43 10.36 0.51
C CYS A 823 -31.28 11.80 0.01
N PHE A 824 -30.65 12.02 -1.14
CA PHE A 824 -30.44 13.33 -1.78
C PHE A 824 -31.13 13.44 -3.15
N LEU A 825 -32.20 12.69 -3.39
CA LEU A 825 -32.98 12.76 -4.64
C LEU A 825 -33.40 14.21 -4.92
N ASN A 826 -33.08 14.74 -6.09
CA ASN A 826 -33.34 16.11 -6.57
C ASN A 826 -32.74 17.24 -5.70
N CYS A 827 -31.65 16.99 -4.97
CA CYS A 827 -30.83 18.03 -4.35
C CYS A 827 -30.00 18.78 -5.40
N THR A 828 -30.66 19.57 -6.26
CA THR A 828 -30.03 20.25 -7.41
C THR A 828 -28.96 21.29 -7.04
N GLY A 829 -28.93 21.74 -5.79
CA GLY A 829 -27.94 22.65 -5.23
C GLY A 829 -26.64 21.98 -4.79
N LEU A 830 -26.62 20.65 -4.61
CA LEU A 830 -25.53 19.92 -3.96
C LEU A 830 -24.28 19.94 -4.86
N THR A 831 -23.20 20.56 -4.38
CA THR A 831 -21.91 20.62 -5.09
C THR A 831 -20.93 19.56 -4.61
N THR A 832 -21.04 19.16 -3.34
CA THR A 832 -20.15 18.20 -2.68
C THR A 832 -20.97 17.16 -1.96
N ALA A 833 -20.73 15.88 -2.26
CA ALA A 833 -21.36 14.77 -1.55
C ALA A 833 -20.67 14.53 -0.19
N PRO A 834 -21.42 14.12 0.85
CA PRO A 834 -20.85 13.71 2.14
C PRO A 834 -20.02 12.43 2.02
N SER A 835 -19.11 12.21 2.99
CA SER A 835 -18.49 10.90 3.19
C SER A 835 -19.56 9.87 3.59
N ILE A 836 -19.58 8.72 2.91
CA ILE A 836 -20.58 7.67 3.11
C ILE A 836 -20.05 6.67 4.16
N PRO A 837 -20.81 6.36 5.23
CA PRO A 837 -20.38 5.40 6.24
C PRO A 837 -20.12 4.00 5.67
N ASN A 838 -19.11 3.30 6.21
CA ASN A 838 -18.70 1.97 5.74
C ASN A 838 -19.80 0.89 5.83
N GLY A 839 -20.86 1.10 6.62
CA GLY A 839 -21.97 0.16 6.79
C GLY A 839 -23.12 0.32 5.78
N VAL A 840 -23.05 1.28 4.87
CA VAL A 840 -24.13 1.55 3.90
C VAL A 840 -24.20 0.46 2.83
N MET A 841 -25.32 -0.26 2.77
CA MET A 841 -25.55 -1.35 1.81
C MET A 841 -26.40 -0.93 0.61
N ASN A 842 -27.31 0.04 0.77
CA ASN A 842 -28.26 0.47 -0.26
C ASN A 842 -28.13 1.96 -0.58
N MET A 843 -27.83 2.28 -1.83
CA MET A 843 -27.73 3.65 -2.35
C MET A 843 -28.67 3.91 -3.54
N GLU A 844 -29.76 3.14 -3.69
CA GLU A 844 -30.75 3.34 -4.77
C GLU A 844 -31.22 4.81 -4.82
N GLY A 845 -31.06 5.48 -5.97
CA GLY A 845 -31.50 6.87 -6.20
C GLY A 845 -30.86 7.93 -5.29
N CYS A 846 -29.80 7.60 -4.54
CA CYS A 846 -29.28 8.44 -3.45
C CYS A 846 -28.94 9.86 -3.89
N PHE A 847 -28.34 10.06 -5.07
CA PHE A 847 -27.98 11.36 -5.63
C PHE A 847 -28.69 11.70 -6.95
N GLN A 848 -29.79 10.99 -7.28
CA GLN A 848 -30.53 11.25 -8.51
C GLN A 848 -30.89 12.75 -8.60
N GLY A 849 -30.58 13.42 -9.69
CA GLY A 849 -30.93 14.82 -9.93
C GLY A 849 -30.04 15.85 -9.22
N CYS A 850 -28.92 15.44 -8.62
CA CYS A 850 -27.91 16.35 -8.05
C CYS A 850 -27.10 17.05 -9.15
N LYS A 851 -27.73 17.96 -9.89
CA LYS A 851 -27.21 18.58 -11.12
C LYS A 851 -25.89 19.35 -10.97
N LYS A 852 -25.56 19.83 -9.77
CA LYS A 852 -24.33 20.59 -9.47
C LYS A 852 -23.20 19.74 -8.88
N LEU A 853 -23.44 18.46 -8.60
CA LEU A 853 -22.43 17.57 -8.05
C LEU A 853 -21.39 17.27 -9.14
N THR A 854 -20.14 17.65 -8.92
CA THR A 854 -19.06 17.48 -9.92
C THR A 854 -18.27 16.19 -9.72
N ILE A 855 -18.16 15.72 -8.48
CA ILE A 855 -17.41 14.51 -8.10
C ILE A 855 -18.33 13.61 -7.28
N ALA A 856 -18.41 12.33 -7.63
CA ALA A 856 -19.15 11.33 -6.86
C ALA A 856 -18.38 10.96 -5.56
N PRO A 857 -19.07 10.65 -4.45
CA PRO A 857 -18.41 10.23 -3.22
C PRO A 857 -17.75 8.86 -3.39
N THR A 858 -16.77 8.55 -2.53
CA THR A 858 -16.24 7.17 -2.43
C THR A 858 -17.38 6.23 -2.06
N ILE A 859 -17.52 5.13 -2.81
CA ILE A 859 -18.55 4.12 -2.57
C ILE A 859 -18.01 3.11 -1.57
N PRO A 860 -18.66 2.89 -0.40
CA PRO A 860 -18.23 1.90 0.56
C PRO A 860 -18.23 0.47 -0.01
N ASP A 861 -17.30 -0.36 0.47
CA ASP A 861 -17.17 -1.75 0.01
C ASP A 861 -18.41 -2.60 0.29
N SER A 862 -19.26 -2.20 1.23
CA SER A 862 -20.50 -2.90 1.61
C SER A 862 -21.71 -2.60 0.71
N VAL A 863 -21.61 -1.64 -0.23
CA VAL A 863 -22.72 -1.27 -1.11
C VAL A 863 -23.00 -2.37 -2.12
N THR A 864 -24.25 -2.81 -2.21
CA THR A 864 -24.69 -3.86 -3.16
C THR A 864 -25.63 -3.34 -4.26
N ASN A 865 -26.35 -2.25 -4.00
CA ASN A 865 -27.34 -1.67 -4.91
C ASN A 865 -27.08 -0.17 -5.17
N MET A 866 -26.90 0.20 -6.44
CA MET A 866 -26.67 1.57 -6.92
C MET A 866 -27.63 1.99 -8.04
N LYS A 867 -28.77 1.31 -8.18
CA LYS A 867 -29.80 1.68 -9.15
C LYS A 867 -30.17 3.17 -9.03
N ASP A 868 -30.26 3.89 -10.15
CA ASP A 868 -30.59 5.32 -10.24
C ASP A 868 -29.67 6.28 -9.43
N CYS A 869 -28.58 5.80 -8.83
CA CYS A 869 -27.86 6.55 -7.79
C CYS A 869 -27.40 7.95 -8.23
N PHE A 870 -26.94 8.13 -9.47
CA PHE A 870 -26.52 9.41 -10.04
C PHE A 870 -27.33 9.80 -11.29
N LEU A 871 -28.56 9.30 -11.43
CA LEU A 871 -29.45 9.61 -12.56
C LEU A 871 -29.64 11.13 -12.69
N ASN A 872 -29.34 11.71 -13.85
CA ASN A 872 -29.39 13.15 -14.16
C ASN A 872 -28.45 14.05 -13.33
N CYS A 873 -27.32 13.52 -12.84
CA CYS A 873 -26.22 14.32 -12.30
C CYS A 873 -25.42 15.01 -13.41
N THR A 874 -26.02 16.01 -14.06
CA THR A 874 -25.46 16.69 -15.25
C THR A 874 -24.12 17.40 -15.02
N GLY A 875 -23.76 17.66 -13.75
CA GLY A 875 -22.51 18.30 -13.34
C GLY A 875 -21.32 17.35 -13.20
N LEU A 876 -21.58 16.04 -13.10
CA LEU A 876 -20.61 15.02 -12.72
C LEU A 876 -19.56 14.85 -13.82
N THR A 877 -18.28 14.99 -13.49
CA THR A 877 -17.16 14.87 -14.45
C THR A 877 -16.38 13.58 -14.28
N THR A 878 -16.30 13.05 -13.06
CA THR A 878 -15.58 11.82 -12.72
C THR A 878 -16.35 11.00 -11.68
N VAL A 879 -16.07 9.69 -11.65
CA VAL A 879 -16.64 8.73 -10.69
C VAL A 879 -15.50 7.88 -10.13
N PRO A 880 -15.44 7.61 -8.81
CA PRO A 880 -14.45 6.71 -8.23
C PRO A 880 -14.72 5.24 -8.61
N GLY A 881 -13.82 4.33 -8.19
CA GLY A 881 -14.02 2.89 -8.38
C GLY A 881 -15.30 2.38 -7.72
N ILE A 882 -15.91 1.36 -8.32
CA ILE A 882 -17.11 0.69 -7.82
C ILE A 882 -16.70 -0.60 -7.11
N SER A 883 -17.25 -0.86 -5.92
CA SER A 883 -16.99 -2.08 -5.15
C SER A 883 -17.33 -3.34 -5.94
N ASN A 884 -16.51 -4.40 -5.79
CA ASN A 884 -16.63 -5.66 -6.49
C ASN A 884 -17.81 -6.54 -6.05
N ILE A 885 -18.67 -6.06 -5.15
CA ILE A 885 -19.91 -6.74 -4.73
C ILE A 885 -21.18 -6.03 -5.23
N VAL A 886 -21.06 -4.89 -5.93
CA VAL A 886 -22.22 -4.19 -6.50
C VAL A 886 -22.83 -5.04 -7.61
N THR A 887 -24.14 -5.30 -7.55
CA THR A 887 -24.83 -6.16 -8.52
C THR A 887 -25.78 -5.40 -9.45
N ASN A 888 -26.30 -4.25 -9.02
CA ASN A 888 -27.32 -3.48 -9.74
C ASN A 888 -26.94 -2.01 -9.92
N MET A 889 -26.84 -1.56 -11.16
CA MET A 889 -26.53 -0.20 -11.59
C MET A 889 -27.51 0.30 -12.68
N ASP A 890 -28.73 -0.23 -12.73
CA ASP A 890 -29.79 0.26 -13.65
C ASP A 890 -29.89 1.78 -13.56
N SER A 891 -29.78 2.46 -14.70
CA SER A 891 -29.92 3.90 -14.89
C SER A 891 -28.99 4.76 -14.01
N CYS A 892 -27.95 4.18 -13.41
CA CYS A 892 -27.13 4.82 -12.37
C CYS A 892 -26.51 6.14 -12.81
N PHE A 893 -26.03 6.29 -14.04
CA PHE A 893 -25.43 7.52 -14.57
C PHE A 893 -26.21 8.12 -15.74
N ARG A 894 -27.46 7.69 -15.98
CA ARG A 894 -28.26 8.18 -17.11
C ARG A 894 -28.33 9.71 -17.06
N GLY A 895 -28.01 10.39 -18.15
CA GLY A 895 -28.05 11.85 -18.25
C GLY A 895 -26.90 12.59 -17.55
N CYS A 896 -25.82 11.90 -17.15
CA CYS A 896 -24.58 12.53 -16.68
C CYS A 896 -23.81 13.17 -17.86
N THR A 897 -24.31 14.29 -18.36
CA THR A 897 -23.85 14.90 -19.63
C THR A 897 -22.41 15.41 -19.64
N LYS A 898 -21.77 15.59 -18.47
CA LYS A 898 -20.37 16.05 -18.35
C LYS A 898 -19.38 14.94 -18.00
N LEU A 899 -19.85 13.71 -17.78
CA LEU A 899 -19.00 12.58 -17.40
C LEU A 899 -18.12 12.21 -18.60
N THR A 900 -16.80 12.32 -18.47
CA THR A 900 -15.87 12.07 -19.58
C THR A 900 -15.34 10.66 -19.59
N ILE A 901 -15.12 10.06 -18.43
CA ILE A 901 -14.67 8.67 -18.28
C ILE A 901 -15.55 8.02 -17.20
N GLY A 902 -16.19 6.90 -17.54
CA GLY A 902 -16.99 6.15 -16.56
C GLY A 902 -16.13 5.26 -15.68
N PRO A 903 -16.69 4.75 -14.57
CA PRO A 903 -15.93 3.90 -13.66
C PRO A 903 -15.63 2.52 -14.26
N ASP A 904 -14.64 1.83 -13.69
CA ASP A 904 -14.45 0.39 -13.92
C ASP A 904 -15.65 -0.36 -13.36
N ILE A 905 -16.44 -0.99 -14.23
CA ILE A 905 -17.59 -1.81 -13.86
C ILE A 905 -17.09 -3.21 -13.47
N PRO A 906 -17.32 -3.66 -12.22
CA PRO A 906 -16.81 -4.94 -11.74
C PRO A 906 -17.60 -6.13 -12.27
N ALA A 907 -16.99 -7.32 -12.17
CA ALA A 907 -17.56 -8.59 -12.60
C ALA A 907 -18.86 -8.98 -11.87
N SER A 908 -19.19 -8.35 -10.75
CA SER A 908 -20.43 -8.60 -9.99
C SER A 908 -21.67 -7.96 -10.62
N VAL A 909 -21.52 -6.93 -11.45
CA VAL A 909 -22.65 -6.16 -11.98
C VAL A 909 -23.41 -6.96 -13.03
N THR A 910 -24.68 -7.28 -12.74
CA THR A 910 -25.58 -8.04 -13.63
C THR A 910 -26.60 -7.15 -14.35
N ASN A 911 -26.85 -5.94 -13.85
CA ASN A 911 -27.81 -5.01 -14.42
C ASN A 911 -27.19 -3.62 -14.60
N MET A 912 -27.12 -3.15 -15.86
CA MET A 912 -26.73 -1.80 -16.27
C MET A 912 -27.69 -1.24 -17.31
N LYS A 913 -28.95 -1.66 -17.29
CA LYS A 913 -29.96 -1.13 -18.19
C LYS A 913 -29.95 0.40 -18.12
N ASN A 914 -29.89 1.07 -19.27
CA ASN A 914 -29.81 2.53 -19.37
C ASN A 914 -28.69 3.22 -18.55
N CYS A 915 -27.68 2.50 -18.05
CA CYS A 915 -26.75 3.03 -17.03
C CYS A 915 -26.06 4.34 -17.45
N PHE A 916 -25.65 4.48 -18.72
CA PHE A 916 -25.03 5.68 -19.28
C PHE A 916 -25.89 6.33 -20.39
N LEU A 917 -27.20 6.05 -20.42
CA LEU A 917 -28.12 6.63 -21.40
C LEU A 917 -28.00 8.17 -21.41
N ASN A 918 -27.70 8.77 -22.56
CA ASN A 918 -27.45 10.21 -22.78
C ASN A 918 -26.25 10.81 -22.01
N CYS A 919 -25.21 10.02 -21.71
CA CYS A 919 -23.92 10.54 -21.27
C CYS A 919 -23.11 11.08 -22.45
N ILE A 920 -23.51 12.24 -22.97
CA ILE A 920 -23.02 12.77 -24.25
C ILE A 920 -21.49 13.01 -24.33
N LYS A 921 -20.81 13.26 -23.20
CA LYS A 921 -19.35 13.51 -23.13
C LYS A 921 -18.51 12.27 -22.79
N LEU A 922 -19.16 11.12 -22.58
CA LEU A 922 -18.51 9.90 -22.13
C LEU A 922 -17.66 9.33 -23.26
N LYS A 923 -16.34 9.32 -23.06
CA LYS A 923 -15.36 8.80 -24.01
C LYS A 923 -15.14 7.31 -23.90
N GLY A 924 -15.26 6.74 -22.71
CA GLY A 924 -15.04 5.32 -22.51
C GLY A 924 -15.40 4.81 -21.12
N VAL A 925 -15.57 3.50 -21.03
CA VAL A 925 -15.89 2.73 -19.81
C VAL A 925 -15.21 1.36 -19.91
N LYS A 926 -14.67 0.86 -18.82
CA LYS A 926 -14.18 -0.51 -18.72
C LYS A 926 -15.22 -1.38 -18.02
N ILE A 927 -15.60 -2.50 -18.64
CA ILE A 927 -16.60 -3.44 -18.10
C ILE A 927 -15.97 -4.81 -17.92
N ASN A 928 -15.66 -5.20 -16.68
CA ASN A 928 -15.00 -6.46 -16.33
C ASN A 928 -16.00 -7.61 -16.15
N ARG A 929 -17.02 -7.74 -17.00
CA ARG A 929 -18.14 -8.68 -16.84
C ARG A 929 -18.36 -9.52 -18.11
N ASN A 930 -18.69 -10.79 -17.93
CA ASN A 930 -19.27 -11.63 -19.00
C ASN A 930 -20.70 -11.16 -19.34
N TYR A 931 -20.96 -10.83 -20.62
CA TYR A 931 -22.27 -10.35 -21.08
C TYR A 931 -23.42 -11.33 -20.79
N SER A 932 -23.16 -12.64 -20.73
CA SER A 932 -24.18 -13.66 -20.49
C SER A 932 -24.94 -13.43 -19.18
N GLY A 933 -26.27 -13.49 -19.24
CA GLY A 933 -27.15 -13.28 -18.09
C GLY A 933 -27.21 -11.83 -17.60
N CYS A 934 -26.65 -10.86 -18.34
CA CYS A 934 -26.68 -9.46 -17.96
C CYS A 934 -27.80 -8.68 -18.67
N ASN A 935 -28.36 -7.68 -17.99
CA ASN A 935 -29.31 -6.73 -18.57
C ASN A 935 -28.60 -5.39 -18.84
N PHE A 936 -28.05 -5.23 -20.05
CA PHE A 936 -27.34 -4.01 -20.48
C PHE A 936 -28.08 -3.22 -21.57
N THR A 937 -29.39 -3.42 -21.68
CA THR A 937 -30.20 -2.75 -22.70
C THR A 937 -30.04 -1.22 -22.61
N ASN A 938 -29.73 -0.59 -23.74
CA ASN A 938 -29.52 0.86 -23.89
C ASN A 938 -28.48 1.47 -22.94
N ALA A 939 -27.54 0.68 -22.42
CA ALA A 939 -26.52 1.15 -21.49
C ALA A 939 -25.77 2.39 -22.02
N PHE A 940 -25.58 2.52 -23.33
CA PHE A 940 -24.79 3.59 -23.98
C PHE A 940 -25.57 4.39 -25.03
N TYR A 941 -26.91 4.26 -25.08
CA TYR A 941 -27.70 5.01 -26.05
C TYR A 941 -27.51 6.52 -25.84
N GLY A 942 -27.24 7.26 -26.92
CA GLY A 942 -27.03 8.72 -26.86
C GLY A 942 -25.66 9.17 -26.31
N CYS A 943 -24.69 8.27 -26.12
CA CYS A 943 -23.29 8.63 -25.82
C CYS A 943 -22.55 9.08 -27.09
N SER A 944 -22.74 10.34 -27.50
CA SER A 944 -22.22 10.87 -28.77
C SER A 944 -20.71 10.96 -28.87
N ASP A 945 -20.01 11.27 -27.76
CA ASP A 945 -18.55 11.48 -27.74
C ASP A 945 -17.77 10.20 -27.37
N LEU A 946 -18.43 9.04 -27.40
CA LEU A 946 -17.80 7.76 -27.10
C LEU A 946 -16.70 7.47 -28.13
N ASP A 947 -15.47 7.25 -27.69
CA ASP A 947 -14.35 7.01 -28.58
C ASP A 947 -14.51 5.67 -29.31
N THR A 948 -13.93 5.56 -30.51
CA THR A 948 -13.76 4.25 -31.16
C THR A 948 -12.91 3.37 -30.24
N GLY A 949 -13.42 2.20 -29.89
CA GLY A 949 -12.82 1.34 -28.86
C GLY A 949 -12.88 1.89 -27.43
N GLY A 950 -13.67 2.94 -27.15
CA GLY A 950 -13.79 3.54 -25.82
C GLY A 950 -14.43 2.62 -24.77
N ILE A 951 -15.30 1.69 -25.18
CA ILE A 951 -15.83 0.66 -24.29
C ILE A 951 -14.86 -0.52 -24.27
N LYS A 952 -14.17 -0.71 -23.16
CA LYS A 952 -13.19 -1.78 -22.98
C LYS A 952 -13.83 -2.96 -22.26
N VAL A 953 -13.82 -4.13 -22.88
CA VAL A 953 -14.38 -5.38 -22.33
C VAL A 953 -13.31 -6.49 -22.35
N PRO A 954 -13.43 -7.55 -21.52
CA PRO A 954 -12.50 -8.67 -21.58
C PRO A 954 -12.44 -9.23 -23.00
N LEU A 955 -11.22 -9.51 -23.47
CA LEU A 955 -10.96 -9.96 -24.84
C LEU A 955 -11.84 -11.17 -25.21
N THR A 956 -12.01 -12.11 -24.28
CA THR A 956 -12.85 -13.32 -24.45
C THR A 956 -14.30 -13.02 -24.81
N TYR A 957 -14.86 -11.90 -24.33
CA TYR A 957 -16.26 -11.52 -24.56
C TYR A 957 -16.42 -10.41 -25.60
N LEU A 958 -15.32 -9.90 -26.18
CA LEU A 958 -15.36 -8.75 -27.09
C LEU A 958 -16.33 -8.97 -28.25
N GLN A 959 -16.32 -10.15 -28.88
CA GLN A 959 -17.24 -10.43 -29.98
C GLN A 959 -18.70 -10.45 -29.49
N THR A 960 -18.98 -11.08 -28.34
CA THR A 960 -20.33 -11.08 -27.74
C THR A 960 -20.82 -9.66 -27.46
N TYR A 961 -19.95 -8.77 -26.96
CA TYR A 961 -20.29 -7.36 -26.75
C TYR A 961 -20.54 -6.63 -28.08
N LYS A 962 -19.73 -6.89 -29.13
CA LYS A 962 -19.94 -6.33 -30.47
C LYS A 962 -21.24 -6.80 -31.09
N ASP A 963 -21.55 -8.09 -31.01
CA ASP A 963 -22.81 -8.66 -31.51
C ASP A 963 -24.04 -8.07 -30.81
N ASN A 964 -23.88 -7.67 -29.54
CA ASN A 964 -24.92 -7.04 -28.73
C ASN A 964 -24.82 -5.51 -28.65
N ALA A 965 -23.95 -4.87 -29.44
CA ALA A 965 -23.74 -3.42 -29.39
C ALA A 965 -25.05 -2.65 -29.64
N GLY A 966 -25.87 -3.13 -30.58
CA GLY A 966 -27.19 -2.56 -30.86
C GLY A 966 -28.14 -2.63 -29.66
N THR A 967 -28.17 -3.75 -28.93
CA THR A 967 -28.93 -3.91 -27.68
C THR A 967 -28.46 -2.92 -26.62
N MET A 968 -27.16 -2.62 -26.58
CA MET A 968 -26.58 -1.64 -25.65
C MET A 968 -26.74 -0.19 -26.13
N GLY A 969 -27.32 0.03 -27.31
CA GLY A 969 -27.59 1.37 -27.86
C GLY A 969 -26.37 2.04 -28.49
N THR A 970 -25.40 1.28 -28.98
CA THR A 970 -24.17 1.80 -29.60
C THR A 970 -23.74 0.94 -30.81
N SER A 971 -22.60 1.24 -31.43
CA SER A 971 -22.04 0.44 -32.53
C SER A 971 -20.90 -0.47 -32.06
N ASP A 972 -20.68 -1.56 -32.79
CA ASP A 972 -19.60 -2.52 -32.59
C ASP A 972 -18.19 -1.88 -32.59
N THR A 973 -17.98 -0.83 -33.38
CA THR A 973 -16.74 -0.05 -33.45
C THR A 973 -16.37 0.65 -32.14
N LYS A 974 -17.32 0.84 -31.22
CA LYS A 974 -17.07 1.46 -29.91
C LYS A 974 -16.45 0.49 -28.91
N PHE A 975 -16.43 -0.81 -29.21
CA PHE A 975 -15.85 -1.82 -28.34
C PHE A 975 -14.41 -2.16 -28.71
N SER A 976 -13.54 -2.20 -27.71
CA SER A 976 -12.19 -2.75 -27.82
C SER A 976 -11.91 -3.73 -26.67
N ALA A 977 -10.90 -4.57 -26.87
CA ALA A 977 -10.40 -5.40 -25.78
C ALA A 977 -9.73 -4.50 -24.73
N ILE A 978 -9.84 -4.89 -23.46
CA ILE A 978 -8.93 -4.40 -22.42
C ILE A 978 -7.51 -4.80 -22.83
N THR A 979 -6.77 -3.88 -23.46
CA THR A 979 -5.42 -4.08 -23.98
C THR A 979 -4.42 -4.12 -22.84
N PRO A 980 -3.61 -5.19 -22.72
CA PRO A 980 -2.56 -5.28 -21.73
C PRO A 980 -1.70 -4.00 -21.64
#